data_AF-A0A834H6X5-F1
#
_entry.id   AF-A0A834H6X5-F1
#
_cell.length_a   1.000
_cell.length_b   1.000
_cell.length_c   1.000
_cell.angle_alpha   90.00
_cell.angle_beta   90.00
_cell.angle_gamma   90.00
#
_symmetry.space_group_name_H-M   'P 1'
#
loop_
_entity.id
_entity.type
_entity.pdbx_description
1 polymer ?
#
loop_
_entity_poly.entity_id
_entity_poly.type
_entity_poly.pdbx_seq_one_letter_code
_entity_poly.pdbx_strand_id
1 'polypeptide(L)'
;MKKAAMATLLLLLLSALTYSYAEETFDLRQHLCTVTRYDVVKDIPGNVLMPSTIPDQCTPIHLNLVARHGTRAPTKKKIKELNDLATRMEVLLQDTKEQKLSLQKVPAWFWEWKSPWKGKLTGGELVREGEEEQYNLGIRTRDKFPQLFNEDYHPDVYVMKATQIPRASASAVAFGMGLFSGTGNLGPGHDRAFAVTSESRASDIVLRFHDCCQNYKVFRKNQEPAVNKLKEPILDEITNALRRRYDLNFTRQDTSSLWYLCKQEASLLNVTDQACDLFTPSEISSLEWTDDLELFTLKGYGNALNYQMGVPLLEDVVQSMEEAIKAKEEGLAPGTYEKARMRFAHAETLLPFSCLLGLFLEGSDFERIQKEQPLELPPKPPQRRNWKGSEVAPFAGNNMLVLYSCPDNSSSKYFVQVLHNERPVPMPGCDNSDVCPYEVFKERIVAPHLKHNYNTLCNLKSEEPEQMSLTSKYDVAKDIPGSGSLPSSIPDQCTPIHLNLVARHGTRAPTKKKLKELNNLATRIEVLLQDTKEQKLATQKVPAWFWGWKSPWKEKLTGGELIKEGEEELYNLGIRTRDKFPQLFNEDYHPDVYLIKATEIPRASASAVAFGVGLFSGRGNLGPGCDRAFAVSSESCATDIMLRFHDCCHNYKAFLKKQEPTVDKLKEPVLDEITDALRRRYELNFTRQDIYSLWYLCKQVIIHYCIFLSPMAFTGRSSKRCTSGQQWNTCLLNFFLRCSRLRPSDEPLSASLHSMFSFSPEQLEPCLQPKYEPPTLGVGCPSANALGLPSTLTTFAPEVTLRKGDELNPPPLPQSIKKIVDLSLQEASLLNKTDQACALFTPSEVSLLEWTDDLQLFMLEGYGNALNYRMGVPLLQDVVQSMEQAIKAKEEGLAPGTYEKARMRFAHAETLVPFSCLLGLFLEGSDFEKIRKEQPLELPPKPPQRRNWRGSVVAPFAGNDMLGCGNSDVCPYEVFMERIVAPHLKHNYNTICNMKMEEPEQTSLTSIGGAKT
;
A
#
# COMPACT_ATOMS: atom_id res chain seq x y z
N MET A 1 -10.20 64.42 -49.25
CA MET A 1 -9.12 64.14 -48.28
C MET A 1 -9.62 63.78 -46.87
N LYS A 2 -10.56 64.52 -46.25
CA LYS A 2 -11.01 64.23 -44.87
C LYS A 2 -11.72 62.88 -44.66
N LYS A 3 -12.48 62.38 -45.64
CA LYS A 3 -13.16 61.07 -45.54
C LYS A 3 -12.21 59.86 -45.69
N ALA A 4 -11.15 60.00 -46.50
CA ALA A 4 -10.15 58.94 -46.67
C ALA A 4 -9.29 58.79 -45.40
N ALA A 5 -8.85 59.90 -44.80
CA ALA A 5 -8.07 59.87 -43.56
C ALA A 5 -8.85 59.27 -42.37
N MET A 6 -10.18 59.50 -42.31
CA MET A 6 -11.02 58.93 -41.26
C MET A 6 -11.21 57.42 -41.41
N ALA A 7 -11.30 56.92 -42.66
CA ALA A 7 -11.40 55.49 -42.94
C ALA A 7 -10.09 54.75 -42.62
N THR A 8 -8.93 55.36 -42.92
CA THR A 8 -7.62 54.79 -42.57
C THR A 8 -7.39 54.77 -41.06
N LEU A 9 -7.83 55.80 -40.34
CA LEU A 9 -7.75 55.85 -38.87
C LEU A 9 -8.68 54.81 -38.21
N LEU A 10 -9.88 54.60 -38.77
CA LEU A 10 -10.81 53.57 -38.28
C LEU A 10 -10.26 52.15 -38.52
N LEU A 11 -9.64 51.90 -39.68
CA LEU A 11 -8.97 50.62 -40.00
C LEU A 11 -7.75 50.37 -39.11
N LEU A 12 -6.98 51.42 -38.78
CA LEU A 12 -5.87 51.33 -37.82
C LEU A 12 -6.36 51.08 -36.39
N LEU A 13 -7.43 51.74 -35.96
CA LEU A 13 -8.06 51.52 -34.64
C LEU A 13 -8.73 50.14 -34.55
N LEU A 14 -9.37 49.65 -35.61
CA LEU A 14 -9.91 48.29 -35.69
C LEU A 14 -8.80 47.24 -35.70
N SER A 15 -7.68 47.49 -36.40
CA SER A 15 -6.51 46.60 -36.35
C SER A 15 -5.83 46.59 -34.98
N ALA A 16 -5.86 47.71 -34.25
CA ALA A 16 -5.37 47.81 -32.87
C ALA A 16 -6.32 47.15 -31.85
N LEU A 17 -7.63 47.17 -32.10
CA LEU A 17 -8.64 46.49 -31.27
C LEU A 17 -8.75 44.99 -31.54
N THR A 18 -8.29 44.49 -32.70
CA THR A 18 -8.16 43.04 -32.98
C THR A 18 -6.81 42.45 -32.56
N TYR A 19 -5.86 43.27 -32.08
CA TYR A 19 -4.55 42.86 -31.59
C TYR A 19 -4.41 42.92 -30.06
N SER A 20 -5.51 42.80 -29.32
CA SER A 20 -5.47 42.36 -27.93
C SER A 20 -5.75 40.86 -27.86
N TYR A 21 -4.84 40.05 -28.44
CA TYR A 21 -4.56 38.77 -27.78
C TYR A 21 -4.03 39.17 -26.40
N ALA A 22 -4.68 38.73 -25.34
CA ALA A 22 -4.11 38.81 -24.01
C ALA A 22 -2.70 38.21 -24.10
N GLU A 23 -1.68 39.05 -23.96
CA GLU A 23 -0.31 38.58 -23.80
C GLU A 23 -0.34 37.85 -22.47
N GLU A 24 -0.43 36.51 -22.51
CA GLU A 24 -0.32 35.69 -21.32
C GLU A 24 0.98 36.09 -20.64
N THR A 25 0.88 36.68 -19.44
CA THR A 25 2.04 37.07 -18.66
C THR A 25 2.91 35.85 -18.46
N PHE A 26 4.19 35.91 -18.88
CA PHE A 26 5.14 34.80 -18.76
C PHE A 26 5.18 34.29 -17.31
N ASP A 27 4.66 33.08 -17.07
CA ASP A 27 4.74 32.42 -15.77
C ASP A 27 5.87 31.38 -15.80
N LEU A 28 6.99 31.71 -15.17
CA LEU A 28 8.17 30.84 -15.14
C LEU A 28 7.89 29.46 -14.55
N ARG A 29 6.86 29.32 -13.70
CA ARG A 29 6.50 28.04 -13.09
C ARG A 29 6.04 27.03 -14.14
N GLN A 30 5.57 27.48 -15.30
CA GLN A 30 5.23 26.64 -16.44
C GLN A 30 6.46 26.20 -17.26
N HIS A 31 7.65 26.73 -16.94
CA HIS A 31 8.88 26.55 -17.71
C HIS A 31 9.98 25.79 -16.93
N LEU A 32 9.60 24.87 -16.05
CA LEU A 32 10.54 24.14 -15.17
C LEU A 32 10.82 22.71 -15.63
N CYS A 33 10.51 22.38 -16.90
CA CYS A 33 10.66 21.04 -17.45
C CYS A 33 9.96 20.01 -16.52
N THR A 34 10.52 18.81 -16.32
CA THR A 34 9.96 17.74 -15.47
C THR A 34 9.89 18.05 -13.97
N VAL A 35 10.31 19.25 -13.54
CA VAL A 35 10.18 19.71 -12.14
C VAL A 35 8.96 20.63 -11.96
N THR A 36 8.23 20.88 -13.05
CA THR A 36 6.97 21.61 -13.01
C THR A 36 5.95 20.86 -12.14
N ARG A 37 5.29 21.58 -11.22
CA ARG A 37 4.21 21.03 -10.39
C ARG A 37 2.99 20.70 -11.23
N TYR A 38 2.20 19.74 -10.76
CA TYR A 38 1.05 19.28 -11.52
C TYR A 38 -0.07 20.31 -11.62
N ASP A 39 -0.33 21.05 -10.55
CA ASP A 39 -1.36 22.08 -10.48
C ASP A 39 -1.11 23.24 -11.47
N VAL A 40 0.15 23.54 -11.74
CA VAL A 40 0.54 24.54 -12.73
C VAL A 40 0.19 24.09 -14.15
N VAL A 41 0.30 22.80 -14.48
CA VAL A 41 0.11 22.27 -15.85
C VAL A 41 -1.32 21.82 -16.10
N LYS A 42 -1.99 21.25 -15.09
CA LYS A 42 -3.35 20.69 -15.22
C LYS A 42 -4.39 21.74 -15.63
N ASP A 43 -4.12 23.03 -15.39
CA ASP A 43 -5.03 24.15 -15.65
C ASP A 43 -4.61 25.05 -16.83
N ILE A 44 -3.43 24.83 -17.46
CA ILE A 44 -2.99 25.61 -18.64
C ILE A 44 -3.97 25.37 -19.79
N PRO A 45 -4.71 26.36 -20.32
CA PRO A 45 -5.53 26.15 -21.49
C PRO A 45 -4.62 25.85 -22.70
N GLY A 46 -4.33 24.58 -22.95
CA GLY A 46 -3.82 24.15 -24.25
C GLY A 46 -4.87 24.50 -25.30
N ASN A 47 -4.49 24.57 -26.59
CA ASN A 47 -5.45 24.69 -27.68
C ASN A 47 -6.57 23.66 -27.43
N VAL A 48 -7.73 24.15 -26.99
CA VAL A 48 -8.87 23.31 -26.61
C VAL A 48 -9.41 22.77 -27.93
N LEU A 49 -8.81 21.67 -28.39
CA LEU A 49 -9.46 20.80 -29.35
C LEU A 49 -10.74 20.37 -28.64
N MET A 50 -11.87 20.65 -29.27
CA MET A 50 -13.16 20.13 -28.82
C MET A 50 -12.98 18.62 -28.66
N PRO A 51 -13.12 18.06 -27.43
CA PRO A 51 -12.96 16.63 -27.22
C PRO A 51 -13.85 15.88 -28.20
N SER A 52 -13.34 14.80 -28.82
CA SER A 52 -14.22 14.01 -29.68
C SER A 52 -15.35 13.48 -28.81
N THR A 53 -16.57 13.61 -29.31
CA THR A 53 -17.74 13.07 -28.62
C THR A 53 -17.64 11.55 -28.63
N ILE A 54 -17.46 10.96 -27.46
CA ILE A 54 -17.71 9.52 -27.28
C ILE A 54 -19.15 9.28 -27.73
N PRO A 55 -19.44 8.28 -28.59
CA PRO A 55 -20.78 8.05 -29.07
C PRO A 55 -21.77 7.91 -27.92
N ASP A 56 -22.96 8.50 -28.09
CA ASP A 56 -24.05 8.38 -27.12
C ASP A 56 -24.28 6.90 -26.82
N GLN A 57 -24.42 6.54 -25.53
CA GLN A 57 -24.62 5.18 -25.01
C GLN A 57 -23.38 4.29 -24.85
N CYS A 58 -22.17 4.76 -25.11
CA CYS A 58 -20.96 4.04 -24.72
C CYS A 58 -20.71 4.15 -23.20
N THR A 59 -20.29 3.06 -22.56
CA THR A 59 -19.98 3.00 -21.12
C THR A 59 -18.53 2.59 -20.88
N PRO A 60 -17.79 3.25 -19.97
CA PRO A 60 -16.44 2.82 -19.62
C PRO A 60 -16.52 1.47 -18.89
N ILE A 61 -15.70 0.51 -19.33
CA ILE A 61 -15.63 -0.84 -18.74
C ILE A 61 -14.27 -1.16 -18.12
N HIS A 62 -13.21 -0.42 -18.46
CA HIS A 62 -11.89 -0.59 -17.87
C HIS A 62 -11.05 0.70 -17.94
N LEU A 63 -10.20 0.95 -16.94
CA LEU A 63 -9.27 2.08 -16.89
C LEU A 63 -7.84 1.63 -16.57
N ASN A 64 -6.90 1.97 -17.45
CA ASN A 64 -5.47 1.89 -17.16
C ASN A 64 -4.95 3.27 -16.77
N LEU A 65 -4.31 3.41 -15.61
CA LEU A 65 -3.59 4.61 -15.20
C LEU A 65 -2.09 4.29 -15.10
N VAL A 66 -1.26 5.09 -15.75
CA VAL A 66 0.20 5.15 -15.54
C VAL A 66 0.53 6.55 -15.06
N ALA A 67 0.91 6.68 -13.79
CA ALA A 67 1.19 7.95 -13.15
C ALA A 67 2.65 8.01 -12.67
N ARG A 68 3.29 9.16 -12.85
CA ARG A 68 4.53 9.49 -12.15
C ARG A 68 4.20 9.85 -10.70
N HIS A 69 5.13 9.59 -9.79
CA HIS A 69 5.05 10.13 -8.42
C HIS A 69 4.80 11.65 -8.38
N GLY A 70 4.17 12.13 -7.30
CA GLY A 70 3.97 13.56 -7.06
C GLY A 70 5.27 14.33 -6.77
N THR A 71 5.11 15.61 -6.47
CA THR A 71 6.19 16.53 -6.11
C THR A 71 7.03 15.97 -4.95
N ARG A 72 8.35 16.06 -5.07
CA ARG A 72 9.30 15.44 -4.13
C ARG A 72 10.45 16.37 -3.77
N ALA A 73 11.07 16.11 -2.63
CA ALA A 73 12.31 16.77 -2.25
C ALA A 73 13.46 16.45 -3.25
N PRO A 74 14.50 17.30 -3.34
CA PRO A 74 15.70 16.97 -4.08
C PRO A 74 16.34 15.68 -3.54
N THR A 75 16.97 14.89 -4.40
CA THR A 75 17.67 13.67 -3.94
C THR A 75 18.89 14.05 -3.12
N LYS A 76 19.40 13.14 -2.27
CA LYS A 76 20.63 13.36 -1.49
C LYS A 76 21.81 13.91 -2.30
N LYS A 77 22.02 13.38 -3.51
CA LYS A 77 23.05 13.87 -4.44
C LYS A 77 22.82 15.33 -4.84
N LYS A 78 21.58 15.72 -5.11
CA LYS A 78 21.19 17.08 -5.50
C LYS A 78 21.17 18.06 -4.33
N ILE A 79 20.84 17.60 -3.12
CA ILE A 79 21.00 18.41 -1.89
C ILE A 79 22.47 18.78 -1.69
N LYS A 80 23.39 17.82 -1.88
CA LYS A 80 24.83 18.09 -1.81
C LYS A 80 25.25 19.16 -2.82
N GLU A 81 24.80 19.05 -4.07
CA GLU A 81 25.08 20.02 -5.14
C GLU A 81 24.60 21.44 -4.77
N LEU A 82 23.42 21.57 -4.16
CA LEU A 82 22.87 22.85 -3.69
C LEU A 82 23.64 23.43 -2.48
N ASN A 83 24.15 22.56 -1.59
CA ASN A 83 25.01 23.00 -0.49
C ASN A 83 26.40 23.44 -0.98
N ASP A 84 26.96 22.74 -1.97
CA ASP A 84 28.20 23.11 -2.64
C ASP A 84 28.02 24.45 -3.38
N LEU A 85 26.86 24.68 -4.02
CA LEU A 85 26.50 25.96 -4.62
C LEU A 85 26.44 27.09 -3.59
N ALA A 86 25.86 26.87 -2.41
CA ALA A 86 25.85 27.86 -1.32
C ALA A 86 27.27 28.34 -0.98
N THR A 87 28.20 27.39 -0.83
CA THR A 87 29.60 27.67 -0.52
C THR A 87 30.28 28.41 -1.68
N ARG A 88 29.95 28.04 -2.92
CA ARG A 88 30.45 28.71 -4.12
C ARG A 88 29.97 30.16 -4.24
N MET A 89 28.73 30.46 -3.84
CA MET A 89 28.20 31.81 -3.80
C MET A 89 28.97 32.69 -2.80
N GLU A 90 29.30 32.17 -1.62
CA GLU A 90 30.12 32.88 -0.63
C GLU A 90 31.51 33.24 -1.19
N VAL A 91 32.16 32.30 -1.89
CA VAL A 91 33.46 32.54 -2.54
C VAL A 91 33.36 33.62 -3.62
N LEU A 92 32.32 33.61 -4.46
CA LEU A 92 32.10 34.65 -5.47
C LEU A 92 32.01 36.04 -4.85
N LEU A 93 31.29 36.17 -3.73
CA LEU A 93 31.15 37.45 -3.03
C LEU A 93 32.47 37.92 -2.41
N GLN A 94 33.27 37.00 -1.87
CA GLN A 94 34.57 37.30 -1.31
C GLN A 94 35.56 37.76 -2.39
N ASP A 95 35.65 37.04 -3.51
CA ASP A 95 36.53 37.37 -4.63
C ASP A 95 36.24 38.80 -5.16
N THR A 96 34.97 39.15 -5.31
CA THR A 96 34.55 40.47 -5.79
C THR A 96 34.91 41.59 -4.81
N LYS A 97 34.82 41.33 -3.49
CA LYS A 97 35.29 42.26 -2.45
C LYS A 97 36.80 42.46 -2.52
N GLU A 98 37.56 41.39 -2.67
CA GLU A 98 39.03 41.43 -2.77
C GLU A 98 39.49 42.16 -4.04
N GLN A 99 38.77 42.00 -5.14
CA GLN A 99 39.02 42.69 -6.42
C GLN A 99 38.52 44.15 -6.45
N LYS A 100 37.93 44.66 -5.35
CA LYS A 100 37.35 46.01 -5.24
C LYS A 100 36.31 46.34 -6.32
N LEU A 101 35.62 45.31 -6.84
CA LEU A 101 34.54 45.47 -7.80
C LEU A 101 33.25 45.91 -7.08
N SER A 102 32.39 46.66 -7.78
CA SER A 102 31.13 47.15 -7.20
C SER A 102 30.13 46.01 -7.02
N LEU A 103 29.61 45.89 -5.80
CA LEU A 103 28.62 44.89 -5.42
C LEU A 103 27.17 45.33 -5.61
N GLN A 104 26.95 46.56 -6.09
CA GLN A 104 25.61 47.16 -6.23
C GLN A 104 24.72 46.41 -7.22
N LYS A 105 25.31 45.64 -8.16
CA LYS A 105 24.55 44.86 -9.14
C LYS A 105 24.08 43.50 -8.58
N VAL A 106 24.67 43.00 -7.50
CA VAL A 106 24.34 41.69 -6.93
C VAL A 106 23.02 41.76 -6.15
N PRO A 107 22.02 40.91 -6.44
CA PRO A 107 20.74 40.93 -5.71
C PRO A 107 20.90 40.71 -4.21
N ALA A 108 20.06 41.37 -3.41
CA ALA A 108 20.10 41.30 -1.95
C ALA A 108 20.01 39.87 -1.39
N TRP A 109 19.13 39.03 -1.96
CA TRP A 109 18.95 37.64 -1.51
C TRP A 109 20.23 36.81 -1.63
N PHE A 110 21.09 37.10 -2.62
CA PHE A 110 22.31 36.34 -2.90
C PHE A 110 23.32 36.41 -1.74
N TRP A 111 23.30 37.49 -0.95
CA TRP A 111 24.21 37.73 0.18
C TRP A 111 23.98 36.81 1.37
N GLU A 112 22.71 36.52 1.64
CA GLU A 112 22.28 35.81 2.86
C GLU A 112 21.66 34.46 2.54
N TRP A 113 21.67 34.05 1.26
CA TRP A 113 21.08 32.80 0.84
C TRP A 113 21.77 31.63 1.54
N LYS A 114 20.95 30.80 2.18
CA LYS A 114 21.37 29.55 2.79
C LYS A 114 20.49 28.46 2.22
N SER A 115 21.11 27.37 1.79
CA SER A 115 20.39 26.18 1.33
C SER A 115 19.33 25.77 2.38
N PRO A 116 18.03 25.76 2.02
CA PRO A 116 16.96 25.25 2.87
C PRO A 116 17.12 23.77 3.24
N TRP A 117 17.97 23.06 2.48
CA TRP A 117 18.30 21.66 2.69
C TRP A 117 19.61 21.46 3.46
N LYS A 118 20.23 22.53 3.95
CA LYS A 118 21.45 22.43 4.77
C LYS A 118 21.17 21.56 6.01
N GLY A 119 22.02 20.56 6.23
CA GLY A 119 21.87 19.60 7.34
C GLY A 119 20.86 18.47 7.10
N LYS A 120 20.16 18.44 5.96
CA LYS A 120 19.33 17.29 5.57
C LYS A 120 20.23 16.12 5.15
N LEU A 121 20.02 14.95 5.77
CA LEU A 121 20.85 13.75 5.57
C LEU A 121 20.17 12.71 4.66
N THR A 122 18.86 12.82 4.50
CA THR A 122 18.01 12.07 3.57
C THR A 122 17.53 12.98 2.43
N GLY A 123 16.91 12.40 1.39
CA GLY A 123 16.34 13.20 0.29
C GLY A 123 15.70 12.37 -0.81
N GLY A 124 14.71 12.95 -1.49
CA GLY A 124 13.98 12.32 -2.59
C GLY A 124 12.64 11.71 -2.21
N GLU A 125 12.21 11.93 -0.97
CA GLU A 125 10.89 11.63 -0.41
C GLU A 125 9.79 12.47 -1.06
N LEU A 126 8.57 11.94 -1.05
CA LEU A 126 7.37 12.67 -1.46
C LEU A 126 7.10 13.79 -0.43
N VAL A 127 6.88 15.01 -0.91
CA VAL A 127 6.54 16.15 -0.03
C VAL A 127 5.02 16.31 0.06
N ARG A 128 4.55 17.14 0.99
CA ARG A 128 3.12 17.38 1.26
C ARG A 128 2.34 17.77 0.01
N GLU A 129 2.92 18.60 -0.84
CA GLU A 129 2.35 19.03 -2.11
C GLU A 129 2.15 17.82 -3.05
N GLY A 130 3.13 16.92 -3.10
CA GLY A 130 3.05 15.70 -3.91
C GLY A 130 2.02 14.69 -3.41
N GLU A 131 1.74 14.69 -2.11
CA GLU A 131 0.68 13.89 -1.50
C GLU A 131 -0.69 14.43 -1.92
N GLU A 132 -0.90 15.75 -1.80
CA GLU A 132 -2.13 16.43 -2.24
C GLU A 132 -2.38 16.29 -3.74
N GLU A 133 -1.34 16.41 -4.58
CA GLU A 133 -1.45 16.23 -6.03
C GLU A 133 -2.08 14.87 -6.36
N GLN A 134 -1.58 13.80 -5.73
CA GLN A 134 -2.03 12.42 -5.98
C GLN A 134 -3.39 12.13 -5.35
N TYR A 135 -3.61 12.59 -4.12
CA TYR A 135 -4.91 12.47 -3.44
C TYR A 135 -6.03 13.13 -4.25
N ASN A 136 -5.80 14.37 -4.70
CA ASN A 136 -6.78 15.08 -5.50
C ASN A 136 -6.93 14.46 -6.91
N LEU A 137 -5.87 13.88 -7.49
CA LEU A 137 -5.97 13.10 -8.74
C LEU A 137 -6.87 11.87 -8.55
N GLY A 138 -6.79 11.19 -7.40
CA GLY A 138 -7.67 10.08 -7.04
C GLY A 138 -9.15 10.50 -7.00
N ILE A 139 -9.45 11.59 -6.31
CA ILE A 139 -10.82 12.16 -6.23
C ILE A 139 -11.35 12.47 -7.63
N ARG A 140 -10.61 13.24 -8.43
CA ARG A 140 -11.04 13.62 -9.78
C ARG A 140 -11.21 12.41 -10.70
N THR A 141 -10.38 11.38 -10.54
CA THR A 141 -10.52 10.13 -11.31
C THR A 141 -11.83 9.41 -10.99
N ARG A 142 -12.18 9.29 -9.70
CA ARG A 142 -13.47 8.73 -9.26
C ARG A 142 -14.63 9.56 -9.83
N ASP A 143 -14.57 10.86 -9.67
CA ASP A 143 -15.65 11.78 -10.05
C ASP A 143 -15.86 11.83 -11.57
N LYS A 144 -14.78 11.66 -12.35
CA LYS A 144 -14.83 11.59 -13.81
C LYS A 144 -15.37 10.25 -14.34
N PHE A 145 -15.14 9.15 -13.63
CA PHE A 145 -15.56 7.80 -14.06
C PHE A 145 -16.42 7.08 -13.01
N PRO A 146 -17.57 7.65 -12.60
CA PRO A 146 -18.37 7.08 -11.51
C PRO A 146 -18.88 5.67 -11.80
N GLN A 147 -19.08 5.30 -13.07
CA GLN A 147 -19.50 3.95 -13.48
C GLN A 147 -18.43 2.87 -13.21
N LEU A 148 -17.15 3.24 -13.16
CA LEU A 148 -16.06 2.32 -12.83
C LEU A 148 -15.87 2.18 -11.32
N PHE A 149 -16.15 3.24 -10.55
CA PHE A 149 -15.83 3.37 -9.12
C PHE A 149 -17.07 3.45 -8.22
N ASN A 150 -18.19 2.85 -8.62
CA ASN A 150 -19.43 2.77 -7.85
C ASN A 150 -19.56 1.53 -6.97
N GLU A 151 -18.56 0.64 -6.97
CA GLU A 151 -18.51 -0.57 -6.17
C GLU A 151 -17.52 -0.43 -5.01
N ASP A 152 -17.72 -1.23 -3.95
CA ASP A 152 -16.79 -1.28 -2.84
C ASP A 152 -15.41 -1.78 -3.31
N TYR A 153 -14.35 -1.28 -2.66
CA TYR A 153 -12.99 -1.72 -3.00
C TYR A 153 -12.83 -3.23 -2.84
N HIS A 154 -12.35 -3.86 -3.91
CA HIS A 154 -11.83 -5.23 -3.93
C HIS A 154 -10.53 -5.30 -4.74
N PRO A 155 -9.48 -6.00 -4.28
CA PRO A 155 -8.18 -6.03 -4.95
C PRO A 155 -8.18 -6.69 -6.33
N ASP A 156 -9.08 -7.65 -6.59
CA ASP A 156 -9.25 -8.25 -7.93
C ASP A 156 -9.96 -7.30 -8.93
N VAL A 157 -10.60 -6.23 -8.44
CA VAL A 157 -11.38 -5.27 -9.25
C VAL A 157 -10.59 -3.98 -9.49
N TYR A 158 -9.92 -3.50 -8.45
CA TYR A 158 -9.12 -2.27 -8.45
C TYR A 158 -7.67 -2.59 -8.08
N VAL A 159 -6.84 -2.81 -9.09
CA VAL A 159 -5.44 -3.20 -8.91
C VAL A 159 -4.57 -1.94 -8.83
N MET A 160 -3.85 -1.76 -7.72
CA MET A 160 -2.83 -0.71 -7.57
C MET A 160 -1.43 -1.30 -7.48
N LYS A 161 -0.55 -0.84 -8.37
CA LYS A 161 0.85 -1.21 -8.43
C LYS A 161 1.74 0.02 -8.31
N ALA A 162 2.88 -0.10 -7.66
CA ALA A 162 3.90 0.93 -7.62
C ALA A 162 5.30 0.33 -7.81
N THR A 163 6.25 1.13 -8.29
CA THR A 163 7.66 0.72 -8.20
C THR A 163 8.06 0.60 -6.73
N GLN A 164 9.03 -0.27 -6.41
CA GLN A 164 9.58 -0.40 -5.05
C GLN A 164 10.45 0.80 -4.63
N ILE A 165 10.13 2.00 -5.11
CA ILE A 165 10.73 3.29 -4.74
C ILE A 165 9.74 4.05 -3.85
N PRO A 166 10.14 4.50 -2.64
CA PRO A 166 9.19 5.00 -1.65
C PRO A 166 8.26 6.11 -2.12
N ARG A 167 8.77 7.12 -2.81
CA ARG A 167 7.94 8.22 -3.34
C ARG A 167 6.85 7.78 -4.33
N ALA A 168 7.07 6.69 -5.09
CA ALA A 168 6.07 6.16 -6.01
C ALA A 168 4.99 5.37 -5.26
N SER A 169 5.39 4.54 -4.30
CA SER A 169 4.45 3.84 -3.41
C SER A 169 3.63 4.80 -2.55
N ALA A 170 4.26 5.81 -1.93
CA ALA A 170 3.55 6.86 -1.19
C ALA A 170 2.58 7.65 -2.09
N SER A 171 2.92 7.87 -3.36
CA SER A 171 1.99 8.47 -4.34
C SER A 171 0.79 7.57 -4.61
N ALA A 172 1.00 6.25 -4.74
CA ALA A 172 -0.08 5.28 -4.89
C ALA A 172 -1.01 5.24 -3.67
N VAL A 173 -0.45 5.32 -2.46
CA VAL A 173 -1.22 5.41 -1.22
C VAL A 173 -2.01 6.72 -1.17
N ALA A 174 -1.40 7.87 -1.45
CA ALA A 174 -2.10 9.14 -1.49
C ALA A 174 -3.25 9.13 -2.51
N PHE A 175 -3.01 8.63 -3.73
CA PHE A 175 -4.03 8.47 -4.75
C PHE A 175 -5.17 7.55 -4.30
N GLY A 176 -4.85 6.39 -3.72
CA GLY A 176 -5.86 5.44 -3.26
C GLY A 176 -6.71 5.98 -2.11
N MET A 177 -6.12 6.74 -1.18
CA MET A 177 -6.86 7.46 -0.13
C MET A 177 -7.83 8.48 -0.73
N GLY A 178 -7.43 9.19 -1.80
CA GLY A 178 -8.31 10.09 -2.52
C GLY A 178 -9.43 9.37 -3.27
N LEU A 179 -9.08 8.33 -4.03
CA LEU A 179 -9.99 7.53 -4.85
C LEU A 179 -11.09 6.86 -4.01
N PHE A 180 -10.73 6.32 -2.84
CA PHE A 180 -11.65 5.62 -1.94
C PHE A 180 -12.06 6.43 -0.71
N SER A 181 -11.81 7.74 -0.71
CA SER A 181 -12.16 8.64 0.39
C SER A 181 -13.66 8.52 0.74
N GLY A 182 -13.97 8.40 2.03
CA GLY A 182 -15.34 8.32 2.53
C GLY A 182 -16.05 6.98 2.28
N THR A 183 -15.35 5.93 1.85
CA THR A 183 -15.95 4.62 1.55
C THR A 183 -15.63 3.54 2.60
N GLY A 184 -14.80 3.85 3.61
CA GLY A 184 -14.39 2.92 4.65
C GLY A 184 -14.73 3.39 6.07
N ASN A 185 -14.10 2.73 7.06
CA ASN A 185 -14.34 2.95 8.49
C ASN A 185 -13.11 3.48 9.23
N LEU A 186 -11.99 3.70 8.53
CA LEU A 186 -10.73 4.05 9.18
C LEU A 186 -10.66 5.53 9.51
N GLY A 187 -10.50 5.83 10.80
CA GLY A 187 -10.28 7.18 11.30
C GLY A 187 -11.39 8.18 10.97
N PRO A 188 -11.16 9.48 11.28
CA PRO A 188 -12.12 10.54 11.01
C PRO A 188 -12.39 10.77 9.52
N GLY A 189 -11.46 10.37 8.65
CA GLY A 189 -11.59 10.48 7.20
C GLY A 189 -12.51 9.43 6.55
N HIS A 190 -12.96 8.43 7.31
CA HIS A 190 -13.67 7.26 6.77
C HIS A 190 -12.88 6.60 5.63
N ASP A 191 -11.58 6.47 5.84
CA ASP A 191 -10.67 5.88 4.85
C ASP A 191 -10.93 4.39 4.69
N ARG A 192 -10.68 3.90 3.48
CA ARG A 192 -10.76 2.49 3.10
C ARG A 192 -9.36 1.93 3.00
N ALA A 193 -9.10 0.75 3.57
CA ALA A 193 -7.84 0.06 3.30
C ALA A 193 -7.82 -0.51 1.88
N PHE A 194 -6.67 -0.44 1.22
CA PHE A 194 -6.45 -1.01 -0.11
C PHE A 194 -5.03 -1.55 -0.24
N ALA A 195 -4.82 -2.45 -1.18
CA ALA A 195 -3.53 -3.06 -1.45
C ALA A 195 -2.74 -2.24 -2.49
N VAL A 196 -1.49 -1.91 -2.16
CA VAL A 196 -0.48 -1.45 -3.12
C VAL A 196 0.61 -2.52 -3.21
N THR A 197 0.81 -3.07 -4.40
CA THR A 197 1.84 -4.09 -4.63
C THR A 197 2.99 -3.54 -5.49
N SER A 198 4.17 -4.14 -5.35
CA SER A 198 5.36 -3.81 -6.12
C SER A 198 6.15 -5.07 -6.47
N GLU A 199 6.94 -4.97 -7.53
CA GLU A 199 7.96 -5.94 -7.92
C GLU A 199 9.34 -5.55 -7.39
N SER A 200 10.25 -6.52 -7.33
CA SER A 200 11.63 -6.26 -6.92
C SER A 200 12.32 -5.24 -7.83
N ARG A 201 13.10 -4.32 -7.23
CA ARG A 201 13.87 -3.32 -7.98
C ARG A 201 14.77 -3.92 -9.06
N ALA A 202 15.24 -5.15 -8.86
CA ALA A 202 16.18 -5.81 -9.75
C ALA A 202 15.50 -6.42 -10.99
N SER A 203 14.20 -6.72 -10.94
CA SER A 203 13.49 -7.51 -11.95
C SER A 203 12.22 -6.87 -12.49
N ASP A 204 11.87 -5.66 -12.05
CA ASP A 204 10.68 -4.93 -12.50
C ASP A 204 10.85 -4.38 -13.94
N ILE A 205 10.66 -5.25 -14.92
CA ILE A 205 10.72 -4.89 -16.35
C ILE A 205 9.47 -4.12 -16.83
N VAL A 206 8.43 -3.98 -16.01
CA VAL A 206 7.17 -3.33 -16.38
C VAL A 206 7.20 -1.86 -15.99
N LEU A 207 7.54 -1.54 -14.74
CA LEU A 207 7.55 -0.16 -14.25
C LEU A 207 8.95 0.43 -14.13
N ARG A 208 10.00 -0.42 -14.17
CA ARG A 208 11.41 -0.01 -14.08
C ARG A 208 12.28 -0.58 -15.20
N PHE A 209 11.71 -0.82 -16.38
CA PHE A 209 12.46 -1.25 -17.56
C PHE A 209 13.76 -0.45 -17.79
N HIS A 210 13.76 0.86 -17.53
CA HIS A 210 14.94 1.73 -17.69
C HIS A 210 16.10 1.36 -16.75
N ASP A 211 15.80 0.84 -15.56
CA ASP A 211 16.79 0.38 -14.59
C ASP A 211 17.14 -1.10 -14.78
N CYS A 212 16.29 -1.89 -15.42
CA CYS A 212 16.57 -3.28 -15.74
C CYS A 212 17.28 -3.47 -17.10
N CYS A 213 17.23 -2.47 -17.99
CA CYS A 213 17.73 -2.58 -19.35
C CYS A 213 19.23 -2.21 -19.44
N GLN A 214 20.10 -3.20 -19.65
CA GLN A 214 21.54 -2.98 -19.64
C GLN A 214 22.03 -2.22 -20.88
N ASN A 215 21.51 -2.53 -22.06
CA ASN A 215 21.82 -1.78 -23.29
C ASN A 215 21.43 -0.31 -23.19
N TYR A 216 20.30 0.01 -22.55
CA TYR A 216 19.88 1.39 -22.32
C TYR A 216 20.84 2.14 -21.38
N LYS A 217 21.31 1.49 -20.30
CA LYS A 217 22.32 2.09 -19.41
C LYS A 217 23.62 2.40 -20.14
N VAL A 218 24.08 1.49 -21.00
CA VAL A 218 25.29 1.70 -21.82
C VAL A 218 25.07 2.83 -22.83
N PHE A 219 23.95 2.81 -23.56
CA PHE A 219 23.56 3.87 -24.47
C PHE A 219 23.57 5.24 -23.78
N ARG A 220 22.89 5.37 -22.63
CA ARG A 220 22.85 6.61 -21.86
C ARG A 220 24.22 7.10 -21.47
N LYS A 221 25.06 6.22 -20.91
CA LYS A 221 26.42 6.56 -20.49
C LYS A 221 27.27 7.08 -21.66
N ASN A 222 27.08 6.51 -22.85
CA ASN A 222 27.82 6.90 -24.05
C ASN A 222 27.28 8.19 -24.71
N GLN A 223 25.96 8.41 -24.64
CA GLN A 223 25.30 9.52 -25.32
C GLN A 223 25.28 10.81 -24.48
N GLU A 224 25.32 10.71 -23.14
CA GLU A 224 25.27 11.85 -22.22
C GLU A 224 26.36 12.93 -22.49
N PRO A 225 27.63 12.59 -22.79
CA PRO A 225 28.64 13.60 -23.15
C PRO A 225 28.29 14.39 -24.42
N ALA A 226 27.71 13.73 -25.44
CA ALA A 226 27.31 14.39 -26.68
C ALA A 226 26.14 15.35 -26.44
N VAL A 227 25.17 14.94 -25.61
CA VAL A 227 24.07 15.81 -25.18
C VAL A 227 24.58 17.01 -24.40
N ASN A 228 25.49 16.80 -23.45
CA ASN A 228 26.10 17.90 -22.69
C ASN A 228 26.76 18.92 -23.62
N LYS A 229 27.49 18.48 -24.64
CA LYS A 229 28.11 19.35 -25.65
C LYS A 229 27.09 20.19 -26.43
N LEU A 230 25.88 19.68 -26.67
CA LEU A 230 24.80 20.46 -27.32
C LEU A 230 24.25 21.57 -26.41
N LYS A 231 24.31 21.39 -25.08
CA LYS A 231 23.85 22.39 -24.09
C LYS A 231 24.89 23.51 -23.88
N GLU A 232 26.17 23.22 -24.10
CA GLU A 232 27.28 24.16 -23.80
C GLU A 232 27.13 25.54 -24.44
N PRO A 233 26.78 25.72 -25.73
CA PRO A 233 26.67 27.05 -26.33
C PRO A 233 25.64 27.95 -25.64
N ILE A 234 24.51 27.37 -25.23
CA ILE A 234 23.45 28.08 -24.52
C ILE A 234 23.91 28.46 -23.12
N LEU A 235 24.52 27.51 -22.41
CA LEU A 235 25.03 27.76 -21.08
C LEU A 235 26.16 28.80 -21.09
N ASP A 236 27.03 28.80 -22.10
CA ASP A 236 28.11 29.78 -22.25
C ASP A 236 27.56 31.18 -22.56
N GLU A 237 26.57 31.28 -23.45
CA GLU A 237 25.86 32.52 -23.76
C GLU A 237 25.26 33.14 -22.49
N ILE A 238 24.49 32.35 -21.73
CA ILE A 238 23.82 32.79 -20.50
C ILE A 238 24.84 33.09 -19.41
N THR A 239 25.88 32.26 -19.24
CA THR A 239 26.94 32.51 -18.25
C THR A 239 27.63 33.84 -18.52
N ASN A 240 27.94 34.15 -19.79
CA ASN A 240 28.53 35.43 -20.16
C ASN A 240 27.57 36.62 -20.00
N ALA A 241 26.26 36.40 -20.14
CA ALA A 241 25.24 37.41 -19.82
C ALA A 241 25.19 37.68 -18.30
N LEU A 242 25.15 36.63 -17.47
CA LEU A 242 25.16 36.74 -16.00
C LEU A 242 26.43 37.45 -15.49
N ARG A 243 27.61 37.09 -16.01
CA ARG A 243 28.88 37.76 -15.68
C ARG A 243 28.82 39.28 -15.88
N ARG A 244 28.23 39.73 -17.00
CA ARG A 244 28.09 41.16 -17.33
C ARG A 244 26.99 41.85 -16.51
N ARG A 245 25.90 41.13 -16.21
CA ARG A 245 24.75 41.65 -15.46
C ARG A 245 25.08 41.87 -13.99
N TYR A 246 25.87 40.97 -13.40
CA TYR A 246 26.10 40.92 -11.95
C TYR A 246 27.55 41.21 -11.52
N ASP A 247 28.49 41.35 -12.46
CA ASP A 247 29.93 41.51 -12.19
C ASP A 247 30.51 40.41 -11.28
N LEU A 248 29.96 39.19 -11.38
CA LEU A 248 30.43 37.99 -10.68
C LEU A 248 31.04 37.00 -11.68
N ASN A 249 32.16 36.39 -11.34
CA ASN A 249 32.86 35.43 -12.20
C ASN A 249 32.19 34.04 -12.20
N PHE A 250 30.94 33.97 -12.66
CA PHE A 250 30.19 32.72 -12.78
C PHE A 250 30.86 31.75 -13.74
N THR A 251 30.88 30.46 -13.40
CA THR A 251 31.25 29.37 -14.32
C THR A 251 30.00 28.78 -14.97
N ARG A 252 30.18 27.95 -16.01
CA ARG A 252 29.08 27.18 -16.61
C ARG A 252 28.37 26.30 -15.58
N GLN A 253 29.13 25.71 -14.65
CA GLN A 253 28.59 24.89 -13.57
C GLN A 253 27.77 25.74 -12.60
N ASP A 254 28.21 26.97 -12.30
CA ASP A 254 27.44 27.89 -11.45
C ASP A 254 26.08 28.21 -12.09
N THR A 255 26.05 28.54 -13.39
CA THR A 255 24.81 28.78 -14.14
C THR A 255 23.87 27.58 -14.13
N SER A 256 24.40 26.37 -14.37
CA SER A 256 23.61 25.13 -14.32
C SER A 256 23.03 24.87 -12.93
N SER A 257 23.83 25.12 -11.88
CA SER A 257 23.42 24.92 -10.48
C SER A 257 22.40 25.98 -10.04
N LEU A 258 22.54 27.23 -10.48
CA LEU A 258 21.56 28.31 -10.26
C LEU A 258 20.24 28.05 -11.00
N TRP A 259 20.30 27.52 -12.23
CA TRP A 259 19.10 27.06 -12.94
C TRP A 259 18.42 25.92 -12.18
N TYR A 260 19.18 24.95 -11.68
CA TYR A 260 18.64 23.90 -10.84
C TYR A 260 18.02 24.44 -9.55
N LEU A 261 18.69 25.38 -8.87
CA LEU A 261 18.16 26.04 -7.67
C LEU A 261 16.84 26.76 -7.97
N CYS A 262 16.76 27.54 -9.06
CA CYS A 262 15.53 28.19 -9.51
C CYS A 262 14.38 27.18 -9.63
N LYS A 263 14.59 26.04 -10.32
CA LYS A 263 13.55 25.01 -10.44
C LYS A 263 13.10 24.48 -9.09
N GLN A 264 14.01 24.27 -8.14
CA GLN A 264 13.66 23.78 -6.81
C GLN A 264 12.95 24.84 -5.96
N GLU A 265 13.40 26.10 -6.00
CA GLU A 265 12.76 27.22 -5.30
C GLU A 265 11.33 27.45 -5.82
N ALA A 266 11.16 27.49 -7.14
CA ALA A 266 9.86 27.73 -7.75
C ALA A 266 8.88 26.57 -7.52
N SER A 267 9.33 25.31 -7.63
CA SER A 267 8.45 24.14 -7.49
C SER A 267 8.19 23.72 -6.04
N LEU A 268 9.16 23.87 -5.13
CA LEU A 268 9.03 23.37 -3.75
C LEU A 268 8.74 24.47 -2.74
N LEU A 269 9.22 25.69 -2.97
CA LEU A 269 9.13 26.79 -2.01
C LEU A 269 8.21 27.91 -2.51
N ASN A 270 7.73 27.81 -3.75
CA ASN A 270 6.98 28.86 -4.44
C ASN A 270 7.73 30.21 -4.44
N VAL A 271 9.06 30.15 -4.49
CA VAL A 271 9.96 31.30 -4.55
C VAL A 271 10.40 31.50 -5.99
N THR A 272 10.00 32.62 -6.59
CA THR A 272 10.30 32.97 -7.98
C THR A 272 11.21 34.19 -8.11
N ASP A 273 11.42 34.94 -7.04
CA ASP A 273 12.12 36.23 -6.98
C ASP A 273 13.59 36.12 -6.51
N GLN A 274 14.13 34.90 -6.46
CA GLN A 274 15.51 34.62 -6.04
C GLN A 274 16.36 34.10 -7.22
N ALA A 275 16.72 32.80 -7.24
CA ALA A 275 17.60 32.27 -8.27
C ALA A 275 16.98 32.37 -9.67
N CYS A 276 15.64 32.32 -9.77
CA CYS A 276 14.93 32.47 -11.04
C CYS A 276 15.05 33.89 -11.63
N ASP A 277 14.97 34.93 -10.80
CA ASP A 277 15.10 36.34 -11.21
C ASP A 277 16.51 36.70 -11.72
N LEU A 278 17.50 35.81 -11.55
CA LEU A 278 18.78 35.97 -12.21
C LEU A 278 18.67 35.91 -13.73
N PHE A 279 17.65 35.21 -14.25
CA PHE A 279 17.46 34.91 -15.65
C PHE A 279 16.28 35.69 -16.24
N THR A 280 16.43 36.18 -17.46
CA THR A 280 15.32 36.77 -18.22
C THR A 280 14.37 35.69 -18.75
N PRO A 281 13.11 36.01 -19.11
CA PRO A 281 12.17 35.04 -19.68
C PRO A 281 12.70 34.26 -20.90
N SER A 282 13.48 34.90 -21.79
CA SER A 282 14.07 34.21 -22.95
C SER A 282 15.23 33.28 -22.55
N GLU A 283 16.00 33.65 -21.52
CA GLU A 283 17.05 32.81 -20.95
C GLU A 283 16.43 31.59 -20.26
N ILE A 284 15.35 31.76 -19.48
CA ILE A 284 14.58 30.67 -18.87
C ILE A 284 14.04 29.71 -19.94
N SER A 285 13.40 30.25 -20.99
CA SER A 285 12.92 29.45 -22.13
C SER A 285 14.04 28.65 -22.78
N SER A 286 15.24 29.24 -22.90
CA SER A 286 16.41 28.57 -23.47
C SER A 286 16.97 27.50 -22.54
N LEU A 287 17.01 27.74 -21.22
CA LEU A 287 17.44 26.78 -20.21
C LEU A 287 16.49 25.58 -20.12
N GLU A 288 15.17 25.81 -20.11
CA GLU A 288 14.17 24.76 -20.20
C GLU A 288 14.38 23.91 -21.45
N TRP A 289 14.61 24.55 -22.61
CA TRP A 289 14.90 23.83 -23.85
C TRP A 289 16.15 22.95 -23.75
N THR A 290 17.20 23.37 -23.02
CA THR A 290 18.36 22.50 -22.80
C THR A 290 18.03 21.24 -21.98
N ASP A 291 17.09 21.33 -21.03
CA ASP A 291 16.62 20.17 -20.28
C ASP A 291 15.71 19.28 -21.16
N ASP A 292 14.87 19.89 -21.99
CA ASP A 292 13.98 19.18 -22.90
C ASP A 292 14.74 18.45 -24.00
N LEU A 293 15.84 19.02 -24.49
CA LEU A 293 16.78 18.40 -25.40
C LEU A 293 17.40 17.12 -24.80
N GLU A 294 17.79 17.18 -23.53
CA GLU A 294 18.34 16.04 -22.81
C GLU A 294 17.30 14.94 -22.63
N LEU A 295 16.07 15.29 -22.23
CA LEU A 295 14.97 14.34 -22.11
C LEU A 295 14.62 13.69 -23.45
N PHE A 296 14.51 14.50 -24.51
CA PHE A 296 14.21 14.02 -25.86
C PHE A 296 15.25 12.99 -26.31
N THR A 297 16.53 13.32 -26.14
CA THR A 297 17.64 12.49 -26.65
C THR A 297 17.84 11.22 -25.83
N LEU A 298 17.80 11.31 -24.50
CA LEU A 298 18.16 10.20 -23.61
C LEU A 298 16.97 9.36 -23.13
N LYS A 299 15.74 9.85 -23.29
CA LYS A 299 14.53 9.20 -22.74
C LYS A 299 13.34 9.19 -23.70
N GLY A 300 13.29 10.09 -24.67
CA GLY A 300 12.20 10.23 -25.63
C GLY A 300 12.57 9.78 -27.04
N TYR A 301 12.04 10.49 -28.03
CA TYR A 301 12.12 10.13 -29.45
C TYR A 301 13.50 10.28 -30.12
N GLY A 302 14.53 10.74 -29.40
CA GLY A 302 15.88 10.82 -29.95
C GLY A 302 16.55 9.46 -30.20
N ASN A 303 16.01 8.37 -29.65
CA ASN A 303 16.44 7.01 -29.95
C ASN A 303 15.31 6.00 -29.70
N ALA A 304 15.11 5.03 -30.61
CA ALA A 304 14.05 4.03 -30.49
C ALA A 304 14.16 3.16 -29.22
N LEU A 305 15.39 2.83 -28.79
CA LEU A 305 15.64 2.05 -27.57
C LEU A 305 15.00 2.69 -26.33
N ASN A 306 14.95 4.03 -26.29
CA ASN A 306 14.43 4.78 -25.14
C ASN A 306 12.97 4.43 -24.81
N TYR A 307 12.15 4.16 -25.82
CA TYR A 307 10.74 3.83 -25.62
C TYR A 307 10.42 2.36 -25.90
N GLN A 308 11.17 1.67 -26.76
CA GLN A 308 11.01 0.23 -26.99
C GLN A 308 11.25 -0.61 -25.74
N MET A 309 12.15 -0.18 -24.84
CA MET A 309 12.32 -0.87 -23.55
C MET A 309 11.05 -0.86 -22.69
N GLY A 310 10.10 0.04 -22.96
CA GLY A 310 8.80 0.12 -22.29
C GLY A 310 7.71 -0.80 -22.85
N VAL A 311 8.00 -1.62 -23.87
CA VAL A 311 7.02 -2.55 -24.48
C VAL A 311 6.35 -3.47 -23.46
N PRO A 312 7.03 -4.04 -22.44
CA PRO A 312 6.35 -4.86 -21.42
C PRO A 312 5.21 -4.13 -20.68
N LEU A 313 5.33 -2.81 -20.50
CA LEU A 313 4.25 -2.00 -19.92
C LEU A 313 3.08 -1.84 -20.89
N LEU A 314 3.36 -1.64 -22.18
CA LEU A 314 2.34 -1.55 -23.21
C LEU A 314 1.57 -2.87 -23.34
N GLU A 315 2.28 -4.01 -23.31
CA GLU A 315 1.68 -5.35 -23.32
C GLU A 315 0.78 -5.56 -22.08
N ASP A 316 1.24 -5.21 -20.88
CA ASP A 316 0.43 -5.31 -19.65
C ASP A 316 -0.83 -4.42 -19.67
N VAL A 317 -0.77 -3.25 -20.31
CA VAL A 317 -1.93 -2.37 -20.52
C VAL A 317 -2.94 -3.00 -21.48
N VAL A 318 -2.48 -3.46 -22.65
CA VAL A 318 -3.35 -4.10 -23.66
C VAL A 318 -3.97 -5.38 -23.11
N GLN A 319 -3.19 -6.23 -22.45
CA GLN A 319 -3.66 -7.47 -21.85
C GLN A 319 -4.81 -7.23 -20.86
N SER A 320 -4.69 -6.23 -19.98
CA SER A 320 -5.77 -5.89 -19.02
C SER A 320 -7.06 -5.43 -19.71
N MET A 321 -6.96 -4.72 -20.84
CA MET A 321 -8.11 -4.34 -21.65
C MET A 321 -8.76 -5.55 -22.33
N GLU A 322 -7.97 -6.48 -22.89
CA GLU A 322 -8.48 -7.71 -23.49
C GLU A 322 -9.19 -8.61 -22.46
N GLU A 323 -8.67 -8.68 -21.23
CA GLU A 323 -9.31 -9.37 -20.12
C GLU A 323 -10.66 -8.75 -19.75
N ALA A 324 -10.76 -7.41 -19.75
CA ALA A 324 -12.02 -6.71 -19.50
C ALA A 324 -13.04 -6.88 -20.64
N ILE A 325 -12.59 -6.89 -21.90
CA ILE A 325 -13.42 -7.22 -23.07
C ILE A 325 -13.98 -8.62 -22.91
N LYS A 326 -13.12 -9.61 -22.65
CA LYS A 326 -13.52 -10.99 -22.45
C LYS A 326 -14.55 -11.13 -21.33
N ALA A 327 -14.31 -10.49 -20.18
CA ALA A 327 -15.25 -10.50 -19.06
C ALA A 327 -16.62 -9.91 -19.43
N LYS A 328 -16.63 -8.82 -20.22
CA LYS A 328 -17.86 -8.20 -20.73
C LYS A 328 -18.62 -9.12 -21.69
N GLU A 329 -17.92 -9.81 -22.60
CA GLU A 329 -18.52 -10.70 -23.60
C GLU A 329 -19.05 -11.99 -22.99
N GLU A 330 -18.36 -12.54 -22.00
CA GLU A 330 -18.81 -13.69 -21.22
C GLU A 330 -19.95 -13.34 -20.25
N GLY A 331 -20.30 -12.05 -20.12
CA GLY A 331 -21.35 -11.59 -19.21
C GLY A 331 -21.01 -11.82 -17.75
N LEU A 332 -19.73 -11.74 -17.37
CA LEU A 332 -19.30 -11.94 -15.99
C LEU A 332 -19.97 -10.91 -15.07
N ALA A 333 -20.34 -11.37 -13.87
CA ALA A 333 -21.01 -10.52 -12.89
C ALA A 333 -20.11 -9.33 -12.48
N PRO A 334 -20.68 -8.14 -12.22
CA PRO A 334 -19.92 -7.03 -11.65
C PRO A 334 -19.18 -7.44 -10.36
N GLY A 335 -18.01 -6.85 -10.12
CA GLY A 335 -17.14 -7.20 -8.99
C GLY A 335 -16.31 -8.49 -9.15
N THR A 336 -16.36 -9.16 -10.31
CA THR A 336 -15.61 -10.43 -10.55
C THR A 336 -14.44 -10.31 -11.52
N TYR A 337 -14.25 -9.14 -12.12
CA TYR A 337 -13.21 -8.86 -13.09
C TYR A 337 -12.61 -7.47 -12.83
N GLU A 338 -11.43 -7.24 -13.40
CA GLU A 338 -10.68 -6.01 -13.20
C GLU A 338 -11.31 -4.83 -13.95
N LYS A 339 -11.68 -3.78 -13.21
CA LYS A 339 -12.20 -2.52 -13.76
C LYS A 339 -11.15 -1.43 -13.86
N ALA A 340 -10.10 -1.48 -13.04
CA ALA A 340 -9.02 -0.52 -13.13
C ALA A 340 -7.67 -1.10 -12.71
N ARG A 341 -6.64 -0.74 -13.48
CA ARG A 341 -5.23 -1.02 -13.16
C ARG A 341 -4.45 0.28 -13.10
N MET A 342 -4.01 0.65 -11.90
CA MET A 342 -3.34 1.91 -11.61
C MET A 342 -1.89 1.66 -11.24
N ARG A 343 -0.96 2.29 -11.97
CA ARG A 343 0.49 2.06 -11.88
C ARG A 343 1.22 3.35 -11.54
N PHE A 344 2.00 3.36 -10.47
CA PHE A 344 2.74 4.54 -10.00
C PHE A 344 4.26 4.34 -10.12
N ALA A 345 4.92 5.23 -10.85
CA ALA A 345 6.32 5.07 -11.24
C ALA A 345 7.07 6.41 -11.37
N HIS A 346 7.94 6.53 -12.37
CA HIS A 346 8.87 7.65 -12.57
C HIS A 346 8.64 8.37 -13.90
N ALA A 347 9.30 9.52 -14.09
CA ALA A 347 9.31 10.19 -15.40
C ALA A 347 9.91 9.28 -16.46
N GLU A 348 10.95 8.52 -16.10
CA GLU A 348 11.61 7.48 -16.89
C GLU A 348 10.70 6.27 -17.23
N THR A 349 9.48 6.23 -16.71
CA THR A 349 8.45 5.24 -17.05
C THR A 349 7.35 5.89 -17.89
N LEU A 350 6.79 7.01 -17.41
CA LEU A 350 5.71 7.73 -18.06
C LEU A 350 6.10 8.23 -19.46
N LEU A 351 7.29 8.85 -19.59
CA LEU A 351 7.72 9.49 -20.83
C LEU A 351 7.94 8.45 -21.96
N PRO A 352 8.70 7.35 -21.75
CA PRO A 352 8.77 6.24 -22.71
C PRO A 352 7.41 5.65 -23.09
N PHE A 353 6.50 5.52 -22.12
CA PHE A 353 5.15 5.03 -22.38
C PHE A 353 4.33 6.02 -23.23
N SER A 354 4.39 7.32 -22.97
CA SER A 354 3.81 8.36 -23.84
C SER A 354 4.40 8.29 -25.26
N CYS A 355 5.69 7.99 -25.39
CA CYS A 355 6.32 7.81 -26.70
C CYS A 355 5.75 6.61 -27.47
N LEU A 356 5.51 5.48 -26.80
CA LEU A 356 4.87 4.28 -27.37
C LEU A 356 3.42 4.54 -27.83
N LEU A 357 2.73 5.48 -27.18
CA LEU A 357 1.39 5.91 -27.60
C LEU A 357 1.41 6.90 -28.77
N GLY A 358 2.58 7.34 -29.21
CA GLY A 358 2.72 8.31 -30.31
C GLY A 358 2.33 9.74 -29.93
N LEU A 359 2.37 10.11 -28.64
CA LEU A 359 2.00 11.44 -28.18
C LEU A 359 3.11 12.47 -28.50
N PHE A 360 2.74 13.74 -28.68
CA PHE A 360 3.67 14.86 -28.94
C PHE A 360 4.44 14.77 -30.28
N LEU A 361 3.86 14.12 -31.29
CA LEU A 361 4.42 14.02 -32.64
C LEU A 361 3.90 15.14 -33.56
N GLU A 362 4.65 15.45 -34.62
CA GLU A 362 4.28 16.41 -35.65
C GLU A 362 4.31 15.78 -37.05
N GLY A 363 3.31 16.10 -37.89
CA GLY A 363 3.30 15.73 -39.30
C GLY A 363 3.57 14.24 -39.55
N SER A 364 4.63 13.94 -40.32
CA SER A 364 5.02 12.58 -40.70
C SER A 364 5.92 11.85 -39.68
N ASP A 365 6.04 12.37 -38.46
CA ASP A 365 6.86 11.73 -37.43
C ASP A 365 6.30 10.38 -36.97
N PHE A 366 4.98 10.19 -37.10
CA PHE A 366 4.34 8.92 -36.76
C PHE A 366 4.87 7.76 -37.62
N GLU A 367 5.00 7.95 -38.94
CA GLU A 367 5.56 6.94 -39.84
C GLU A 367 7.04 6.66 -39.55
N ARG A 368 7.79 7.66 -39.04
CA ARG A 368 9.19 7.50 -38.65
C ARG A 368 9.33 6.63 -37.40
N ILE A 369 8.51 6.85 -36.38
CA ILE A 369 8.56 6.03 -35.15
C ILE A 369 8.10 4.59 -35.41
N GLN A 370 7.15 4.36 -36.33
CA GLN A 370 6.75 3.02 -36.77
C GLN A 370 7.89 2.27 -37.47
N LYS A 371 8.84 3.00 -38.07
CA LYS A 371 10.08 2.48 -38.66
C LYS A 371 11.27 2.50 -37.69
N GLU A 372 11.04 2.82 -36.42
CA GLU A 372 12.06 2.86 -35.36
C GLU A 372 13.19 3.86 -35.64
N GLN A 373 12.88 4.93 -36.39
CA GLN A 373 13.84 5.96 -36.73
C GLN A 373 13.86 7.07 -35.67
N PRO A 374 15.04 7.59 -35.31
CA PRO A 374 15.13 8.74 -34.41
C PRO A 374 14.51 9.98 -35.06
N LEU A 375 13.87 10.81 -34.23
CA LEU A 375 13.31 12.09 -34.64
C LEU A 375 14.35 13.22 -34.58
N GLU A 376 14.06 14.33 -35.26
CA GLU A 376 14.91 15.52 -35.21
C GLU A 376 14.81 16.23 -33.85
N LEU A 377 15.87 16.94 -33.47
CA LEU A 377 15.90 17.65 -32.19
C LEU A 377 14.80 18.73 -32.16
N PRO A 378 14.15 18.94 -30.99
CA PRO A 378 13.10 19.94 -30.88
C PRO A 378 13.62 21.35 -31.23
N PRO A 379 12.84 22.17 -31.96
CA PRO A 379 13.24 23.53 -32.32
C PRO A 379 13.63 24.39 -31.11
N LYS A 380 14.65 25.24 -31.27
CA LYS A 380 15.12 26.14 -30.20
C LYS A 380 14.16 27.34 -30.07
N PRO A 381 13.76 27.76 -28.85
CA PRO A 381 12.98 28.98 -28.64
C PRO A 381 13.62 30.21 -29.33
N PRO A 382 12.82 31.14 -29.89
CA PRO A 382 11.37 31.32 -29.69
C PRO A 382 10.49 30.48 -30.64
N GLN A 383 11.07 29.57 -31.43
CA GLN A 383 10.29 28.65 -32.26
C GLN A 383 9.41 27.78 -31.36
N ARG A 384 8.15 27.56 -31.79
CA ARG A 384 7.24 26.66 -31.09
C ARG A 384 7.72 25.22 -31.23
N ARG A 385 7.44 24.41 -30.22
CA ARG A 385 7.82 22.99 -30.13
C ARG A 385 6.74 22.24 -29.36
N ASN A 386 6.38 21.05 -29.84
CA ASN A 386 5.44 20.17 -29.14
C ASN A 386 6.08 19.40 -27.98
N TRP A 387 7.36 19.06 -28.11
CA TRP A 387 8.08 18.35 -27.05
C TRP A 387 8.53 19.33 -25.96
N LYS A 388 7.82 19.36 -24.82
CA LYS A 388 8.16 20.14 -23.62
C LYS A 388 8.07 19.25 -22.38
N GLY A 389 9.14 19.13 -21.60
CA GLY A 389 9.20 18.25 -20.43
C GLY A 389 8.24 18.65 -19.31
N SER A 390 7.87 19.94 -19.23
CA SER A 390 6.84 20.50 -18.35
C SER A 390 5.44 19.99 -18.69
N GLU A 391 5.17 19.67 -19.95
CA GLU A 391 3.90 19.09 -20.39
C GLU A 391 3.97 17.55 -20.45
N VAL A 392 5.07 16.98 -20.97
CA VAL A 392 5.24 15.54 -21.22
C VAL A 392 5.29 14.71 -19.93
N ALA A 393 6.00 15.20 -18.91
CA ALA A 393 6.15 14.47 -17.66
C ALA A 393 6.43 15.42 -16.49
N PRO A 394 5.50 16.33 -16.12
CA PRO A 394 5.59 17.10 -14.87
C PRO A 394 5.52 16.18 -13.64
N PHE A 395 5.68 16.72 -12.43
CA PHE A 395 5.29 15.97 -11.23
C PHE A 395 3.82 15.55 -11.31
N ALA A 396 3.47 14.39 -10.76
CA ALA A 396 2.16 13.74 -10.89
C ALA A 396 1.60 13.59 -12.32
N GLY A 397 2.42 13.79 -13.35
CA GLY A 397 2.03 13.57 -14.74
C GLY A 397 1.51 12.15 -14.96
N ASN A 398 0.51 11.99 -15.83
CA ASN A 398 -0.21 10.74 -15.97
C ASN A 398 -0.74 10.48 -17.38
N ASN A 399 -0.87 9.19 -17.72
CA ASN A 399 -1.64 8.71 -18.86
C ASN A 399 -2.78 7.84 -18.34
N MET A 400 -4.02 8.17 -18.69
CA MET A 400 -5.18 7.31 -18.50
C MET A 400 -5.65 6.77 -19.85
N LEU A 401 -5.81 5.46 -19.97
CA LEU A 401 -6.41 4.82 -21.13
C LEU A 401 -7.72 4.18 -20.69
N VAL A 402 -8.83 4.70 -21.21
CA VAL A 402 -10.18 4.30 -20.83
C VAL A 402 -10.79 3.50 -21.96
N LEU A 403 -11.15 2.26 -21.66
CA LEU A 403 -11.82 1.35 -22.58
C LEU A 403 -13.33 1.49 -22.42
N TYR A 404 -14.03 1.78 -23.51
CA TYR A 404 -15.47 1.90 -23.60
C TYR A 404 -16.06 0.72 -24.36
N SER A 405 -17.24 0.26 -23.92
CA SER A 405 -18.11 -0.65 -24.66
C SER A 405 -19.30 0.14 -25.19
N CYS A 406 -19.62 -0.06 -26.47
CA CYS A 406 -20.69 0.65 -27.16
C CYS A 406 -21.72 -0.35 -27.71
N PRO A 407 -22.95 0.09 -28.02
CA PRO A 407 -23.97 -0.77 -28.62
C PRO A 407 -23.59 -1.23 -30.03
N ASP A 408 -24.15 -2.35 -30.49
CA ASP A 408 -23.81 -3.00 -31.77
C ASP A 408 -24.07 -2.12 -33.02
N ASN A 409 -24.90 -1.07 -32.91
CA ASN A 409 -25.16 -0.12 -33.98
C ASN A 409 -24.07 0.98 -34.12
N SER A 410 -23.07 0.97 -33.24
CA SER A 410 -21.91 1.88 -33.30
C SER A 410 -20.91 1.42 -34.36
N SER A 411 -20.04 2.32 -34.82
CA SER A 411 -19.00 1.97 -35.81
C SER A 411 -17.96 0.96 -35.30
N SER A 412 -17.82 0.82 -33.98
CA SER A 412 -17.07 -0.25 -33.32
C SER A 412 -17.72 -0.62 -31.98
N LYS A 413 -17.57 -1.88 -31.57
CA LYS A 413 -18.05 -2.38 -30.28
C LYS A 413 -17.24 -1.85 -29.10
N TYR A 414 -15.94 -1.57 -29.32
CA TYR A 414 -15.02 -1.10 -28.29
C TYR A 414 -14.16 0.07 -28.77
N PHE A 415 -14.02 1.08 -27.93
CA PHE A 415 -13.15 2.22 -28.16
C PHE A 415 -12.20 2.43 -26.98
N VAL A 416 -11.01 2.92 -27.27
CA VAL A 416 -10.07 3.41 -26.26
C VAL A 416 -9.93 4.93 -26.38
N GLN A 417 -10.00 5.63 -25.25
CA GLN A 417 -9.68 7.05 -25.16
C GLN A 417 -8.39 7.21 -24.36
N VAL A 418 -7.47 8.04 -24.84
CA VAL A 418 -6.24 8.38 -24.12
C VAL A 418 -6.35 9.78 -23.55
N LEU A 419 -6.09 9.90 -22.25
CA LEU A 419 -6.01 11.17 -21.54
C LEU A 419 -4.59 11.33 -21.02
N HIS A 420 -3.92 12.40 -21.44
CA HIS A 420 -2.63 12.80 -20.90
C HIS A 420 -2.83 13.97 -19.93
N ASN A 421 -2.34 13.84 -18.69
CA ASN A 421 -2.57 14.78 -17.60
C ASN A 421 -4.07 15.15 -17.47
N GLU A 422 -4.92 14.11 -17.39
CA GLU A 422 -6.39 14.20 -17.30
C GLU A 422 -7.13 14.79 -18.52
N ARG A 423 -6.42 15.15 -19.60
CA ARG A 423 -6.99 15.78 -20.80
C ARG A 423 -6.98 14.83 -21.99
N PRO A 424 -8.07 14.71 -22.75
CA PRO A 424 -8.06 13.92 -23.98
C PRO A 424 -6.98 14.44 -24.94
N VAL A 425 -6.20 13.53 -25.51
CA VAL A 425 -5.09 13.86 -26.41
C VAL A 425 -5.24 13.12 -27.74
N PRO A 426 -5.14 13.82 -28.89
CA PRO A 426 -5.22 13.18 -30.19
C PRO A 426 -4.05 12.22 -30.40
N MET A 427 -4.34 11.03 -30.94
CA MET A 427 -3.33 10.04 -31.29
C MET A 427 -3.14 10.01 -32.80
N PRO A 428 -1.91 10.23 -33.33
CA PRO A 428 -1.66 10.19 -34.77
C PRO A 428 -2.05 8.86 -35.43
N GLY A 429 -1.81 7.72 -34.76
CA GLY A 429 -2.22 6.40 -35.26
C GLY A 429 -3.73 6.14 -35.27
N CYS A 430 -4.52 7.06 -34.72
CA CYS A 430 -5.98 7.03 -34.70
C CYS A 430 -6.55 8.22 -35.48
N ASP A 431 -5.90 8.60 -36.59
CA ASP A 431 -6.29 9.70 -37.46
C ASP A 431 -6.41 11.05 -36.72
N ASN A 432 -5.55 11.26 -35.71
CA ASN A 432 -5.54 12.41 -34.80
C ASN A 432 -6.84 12.59 -33.98
N SER A 433 -7.58 11.50 -33.75
CA SER A 433 -8.68 11.45 -32.78
C SER A 433 -8.16 11.10 -31.39
N ASP A 434 -8.79 11.65 -30.34
CA ASP A 434 -8.57 11.27 -28.94
C ASP A 434 -9.33 9.98 -28.55
N VAL A 435 -10.26 9.53 -29.40
CA VAL A 435 -11.02 8.27 -29.26
C VAL A 435 -10.72 7.36 -30.45
N CYS A 436 -10.34 6.12 -30.19
CA CYS A 436 -9.87 5.18 -31.21
C CYS A 436 -10.58 3.83 -31.12
N PRO A 437 -11.09 3.26 -32.23
CA PRO A 437 -11.55 1.87 -32.22
C PRO A 437 -10.45 0.95 -31.67
N TYR A 438 -10.79 0.05 -30.76
CA TYR A 438 -9.78 -0.74 -30.03
C TYR A 438 -8.88 -1.57 -30.96
N GLU A 439 -9.45 -2.16 -32.01
CA GLU A 439 -8.66 -2.91 -33.00
C GLU A 439 -7.72 -2.02 -33.81
N VAL A 440 -8.12 -0.78 -34.14
CA VAL A 440 -7.25 0.19 -34.82
C VAL A 440 -6.10 0.61 -33.91
N PHE A 441 -6.38 0.82 -32.62
CA PHE A 441 -5.34 1.09 -31.62
C PHE A 441 -4.32 -0.05 -31.56
N LYS A 442 -4.78 -1.31 -31.49
CA LYS A 442 -3.88 -2.48 -31.51
C LYS A 442 -3.06 -2.56 -32.79
N GLU A 443 -3.69 -2.40 -33.95
CA GLU A 443 -3.01 -2.53 -35.24
C GLU A 443 -2.00 -1.42 -35.50
N ARG A 444 -2.37 -0.16 -35.23
CA ARG A 444 -1.59 1.01 -35.67
C ARG A 444 -0.65 1.57 -34.60
N ILE A 445 -1.00 1.45 -33.31
CA ILE A 445 -0.18 1.94 -32.19
C ILE A 445 0.61 0.78 -31.57
N VAL A 446 -0.03 -0.33 -31.23
CA VAL A 446 0.62 -1.41 -30.45
C VAL A 446 1.51 -2.30 -31.32
N ALA A 447 0.96 -2.90 -32.38
CA ALA A 447 1.63 -3.91 -33.19
C ALA A 447 2.99 -3.46 -33.78
N PRO A 448 3.18 -2.19 -34.22
CA PRO A 448 4.48 -1.74 -34.72
C PRO A 448 5.62 -1.85 -33.71
N HIS A 449 5.32 -1.83 -32.40
CA HIS A 449 6.32 -1.93 -31.32
C HIS A 449 6.64 -3.37 -30.92
N LEU A 450 5.79 -4.35 -31.25
CA LEU A 450 5.96 -5.75 -30.87
C LEU A 450 6.98 -6.53 -31.74
N LYS A 451 7.76 -5.84 -32.57
CA LYS A 451 8.77 -6.44 -33.46
C LYS A 451 9.94 -7.05 -32.70
N HIS A 452 10.27 -6.49 -31.53
CA HIS A 452 11.38 -6.93 -30.70
C HIS A 452 10.89 -7.19 -29.28
N ASN A 453 11.34 -8.27 -28.66
CA ASN A 453 11.06 -8.50 -27.23
C ASN A 453 12.10 -7.78 -26.36
N TYR A 454 11.70 -7.50 -25.12
CA TYR A 454 12.53 -6.80 -24.14
C TYR A 454 13.91 -7.43 -23.94
N ASN A 455 13.99 -8.76 -23.80
CA ASN A 455 15.25 -9.46 -23.53
C ASN A 455 16.26 -9.30 -24.67
N THR A 456 15.80 -9.37 -25.93
CA THR A 456 16.65 -9.14 -27.10
C THR A 456 17.14 -7.70 -27.18
N LEU A 457 16.31 -6.72 -26.80
CA LEU A 457 16.68 -5.30 -26.79
C LEU A 457 17.63 -4.94 -25.65
N CYS A 458 17.47 -5.56 -24.48
CA CYS A 458 18.07 -5.07 -23.23
C CYS A 458 19.23 -5.90 -22.70
N ASN A 459 19.38 -7.17 -23.12
CA ASN A 459 20.50 -8.00 -22.71
C ASN A 459 21.75 -7.67 -23.53
N LEU A 460 22.90 -7.58 -22.86
CA LEU A 460 24.19 -7.60 -23.54
C LEU A 460 24.37 -8.98 -24.20
N LYS A 461 24.93 -9.04 -25.41
CA LYS A 461 25.37 -10.33 -25.98
C LYS A 461 26.34 -10.96 -24.97
N SER A 462 26.04 -12.18 -24.55
CA SER A 462 26.53 -12.83 -23.34
C SER A 462 28.04 -12.80 -23.16
N GLU A 463 28.49 -12.28 -22.02
CA GLU A 463 29.49 -12.95 -21.17
C GLU A 463 28.77 -13.35 -19.88
N GLU A 464 29.00 -14.58 -19.43
CA GLU A 464 28.30 -15.23 -18.31
C GLU A 464 28.41 -14.41 -17.01
N PRO A 465 27.35 -14.38 -16.16
CA PRO A 465 27.44 -13.73 -14.86
C PRO A 465 28.26 -14.60 -13.88
N GLU A 466 29.36 -14.06 -13.37
CA GLU A 466 30.06 -14.60 -12.20
C GLU A 466 29.14 -14.60 -10.98
N GLN A 467 29.00 -15.76 -10.35
CA GLN A 467 28.32 -15.93 -9.07
C GLN A 467 29.07 -15.17 -7.97
N MET A 468 28.45 -14.11 -7.46
CA MET A 468 28.92 -13.41 -6.28
C MET A 468 28.59 -14.24 -5.03
N SER A 469 29.61 -14.85 -4.43
CA SER A 469 29.49 -15.56 -3.15
C SER A 469 29.48 -14.57 -1.98
N LEU A 470 28.36 -14.52 -1.25
CA LEU A 470 28.27 -13.82 0.03
C LEU A 470 28.86 -14.73 1.12
N THR A 471 30.07 -14.43 1.58
CA THR A 471 30.63 -14.99 2.81
C THR A 471 30.23 -14.11 3.98
N SER A 472 29.38 -14.62 4.87
CA SER A 472 29.13 -13.99 6.17
C SER A 472 30.26 -14.32 7.13
N LYS A 473 31.08 -13.34 7.50
CA LYS A 473 31.87 -13.40 8.74
C LYS A 473 31.09 -12.64 9.81
N TYR A 474 30.52 -13.39 10.75
CA TYR A 474 30.10 -12.85 12.05
C TYR A 474 31.27 -13.02 13.01
N ASP A 475 31.90 -11.92 13.41
CA ASP A 475 32.84 -11.93 14.52
C ASP A 475 32.04 -11.78 15.81
N VAL A 476 31.90 -12.88 16.55
CA VAL A 476 31.33 -12.88 17.90
C VAL A 476 32.39 -12.31 18.84
N ALA A 477 32.16 -11.11 19.37
CA ALA A 477 32.96 -10.56 20.45
C ALA A 477 32.88 -11.50 21.67
N LYS A 478 34.05 -11.97 22.13
CA LYS A 478 34.20 -12.65 23.41
C LYS A 478 34.55 -11.60 24.45
N ASP A 479 33.62 -11.34 25.36
CA ASP A 479 33.82 -11.13 26.80
C ASP A 479 32.53 -10.57 27.42
N ILE A 480 31.78 -11.40 28.16
CA ILE A 480 30.58 -10.98 28.92
C ILE A 480 30.61 -11.66 30.29
N PRO A 481 30.28 -10.95 31.40
CA PRO A 481 30.36 -11.50 32.74
C PRO A 481 29.35 -12.63 32.98
N GLY A 482 29.80 -13.64 33.70
CA GLY A 482 29.02 -14.83 34.02
C GLY A 482 27.83 -14.59 34.96
N SER A 483 26.82 -15.46 34.81
CA SER A 483 25.80 -15.90 35.78
C SER A 483 25.20 -14.85 36.74
N GLY A 484 25.00 -13.61 36.30
CA GLY A 484 24.10 -12.68 36.97
C GLY A 484 22.64 -13.02 36.69
N SER A 485 21.73 -12.71 37.62
CA SER A 485 20.28 -12.80 37.37
C SER A 485 19.91 -11.85 36.23
N LEU A 486 19.30 -12.37 35.16
CA LEU A 486 18.85 -11.55 34.04
C LEU A 486 17.79 -10.53 34.51
N PRO A 487 17.76 -9.31 33.94
CA PRO A 487 16.80 -8.29 34.34
C PRO A 487 15.36 -8.73 34.01
N SER A 488 14.45 -8.53 34.97
CA SER A 488 13.02 -8.79 34.82
C SER A 488 12.22 -7.56 34.35
N SER A 489 12.89 -6.43 34.10
CA SER A 489 12.30 -5.19 33.59
C SER A 489 13.34 -4.35 32.86
N ILE A 490 12.87 -3.46 31.97
CA ILE A 490 13.72 -2.49 31.28
C ILE A 490 14.14 -1.43 32.30
N PRO A 491 15.45 -1.13 32.47
CA PRO A 491 15.90 -0.07 33.37
C PRO A 491 15.29 1.29 33.01
N ASP A 492 14.94 2.11 34.01
CA ASP A 492 14.25 3.40 33.84
C ASP A 492 15.01 4.40 32.92
N GLN A 493 16.33 4.26 32.82
CA GLN A 493 17.19 5.08 31.97
C GLN A 493 17.21 4.65 30.48
N CYS A 494 16.61 3.52 30.13
CA CYS A 494 16.61 3.02 28.75
C CYS A 494 15.53 3.70 27.92
N THR A 495 15.86 4.03 26.67
CA THR A 495 14.92 4.58 25.69
C THR A 495 14.87 3.69 24.45
N PRO A 496 13.69 3.51 23.84
CA PRO A 496 13.59 2.74 22.61
C PRO A 496 14.29 3.49 21.47
N ILE A 497 15.23 2.83 20.79
CA ILE A 497 15.95 3.40 19.63
C ILE A 497 15.56 2.75 18.30
N HIS A 498 14.98 1.55 18.34
CA HIS A 498 14.54 0.81 17.16
C HIS A 498 13.36 -0.11 17.47
N LEU A 499 12.47 -0.31 16.49
CA LEU A 499 11.34 -1.23 16.58
C LEU A 499 11.30 -2.18 15.38
N ASN A 500 11.37 -3.48 15.64
CA ASN A 500 10.95 -4.50 14.69
C ASN A 500 9.51 -4.94 14.98
N LEU A 501 8.64 -4.89 13.98
CA LEU A 501 7.28 -5.42 14.04
C LEU A 501 7.08 -6.42 12.91
N VAL A 502 6.59 -7.61 13.25
CA VAL A 502 6.12 -8.60 12.30
C VAL A 502 4.68 -8.91 12.67
N ALA A 503 3.75 -8.53 11.82
CA ALA A 503 2.33 -8.72 12.02
C ALA A 503 1.76 -9.66 10.94
N ARG A 504 0.80 -10.48 11.34
CA ARG A 504 -0.08 -11.15 10.38
C ARG A 504 -1.05 -10.11 9.82
N HIS A 505 -1.53 -10.32 8.59
CA HIS A 505 -2.69 -9.59 8.08
C HIS A 505 -3.90 -9.70 9.03
N GLY A 506 -4.80 -8.72 8.97
CA GLY A 506 -6.01 -8.69 9.80
C GLY A 506 -7.07 -9.68 9.37
N THR A 507 -8.20 -9.64 10.07
CA THR A 507 -9.37 -10.45 9.75
C THR A 507 -9.79 -10.28 8.28
N ARG A 508 -10.08 -11.40 7.62
CA ARG A 508 -10.31 -11.47 6.17
C ARG A 508 -11.53 -12.31 5.83
N ALA A 509 -12.07 -12.10 4.64
CA ALA A 509 -13.10 -12.98 4.10
C ALA A 509 -12.54 -14.40 3.86
N PRO A 510 -13.41 -15.43 3.86
CA PRO A 510 -13.02 -16.78 3.44
C PRO A 510 -12.42 -16.77 2.04
N THR A 511 -11.43 -17.63 1.79
CA THR A 511 -10.83 -17.74 0.44
C THR A 511 -11.83 -18.36 -0.53
N LYS A 512 -11.64 -18.16 -1.85
CA LYS A 512 -12.46 -18.81 -2.90
C LYS A 512 -12.65 -20.33 -2.67
N LYS A 513 -11.60 -21.03 -2.24
CA LYS A 513 -11.68 -22.46 -1.86
C LYS A 513 -12.62 -22.70 -0.67
N LYS A 514 -12.47 -21.93 0.42
CA LYS A 514 -13.33 -22.06 1.61
C LYS A 514 -14.78 -21.66 1.35
N LEU A 515 -15.01 -20.66 0.50
CA LEU A 515 -16.35 -20.29 0.04
C LEU A 515 -17.06 -21.47 -0.65
N LYS A 516 -16.35 -22.18 -1.53
CA LYS A 516 -16.89 -23.39 -2.18
C LYS A 516 -17.21 -24.48 -1.15
N GLU A 517 -16.35 -24.71 -0.17
CA GLU A 517 -16.60 -25.68 0.91
C GLU A 517 -17.85 -25.31 1.74
N LEU A 518 -18.03 -24.03 2.09
CA LEU A 518 -19.20 -23.55 2.82
C LEU A 518 -20.50 -23.62 2.00
N ASN A 519 -20.42 -23.36 0.69
CA ASN A 519 -21.56 -23.53 -0.21
C ASN A 519 -21.94 -25.01 -0.35
N ASN A 520 -20.95 -25.91 -0.42
CA ASN A 520 -21.21 -27.35 -0.41
C ASN A 520 -21.82 -27.80 0.92
N LEU A 521 -21.39 -27.24 2.06
CA LEU A 521 -21.99 -27.50 3.36
C LEU A 521 -23.48 -27.10 3.37
N ALA A 522 -23.85 -25.97 2.76
CA ALA A 522 -25.25 -25.56 2.67
C ALA A 522 -26.10 -26.58 1.91
N THR A 523 -25.64 -27.02 0.74
CA THR A 523 -26.28 -28.10 -0.02
C THR A 523 -26.35 -29.40 0.79
N ARG A 524 -25.28 -29.71 1.54
CA ARG A 524 -25.22 -30.93 2.36
C ARG A 524 -26.23 -30.88 3.52
N ILE A 525 -26.41 -29.73 4.16
CA ILE A 525 -27.44 -29.53 5.18
C ILE A 525 -28.83 -29.74 4.57
N GLU A 526 -29.12 -29.20 3.38
CA GLU A 526 -30.41 -29.42 2.70
C GLU A 526 -30.71 -30.91 2.49
N VAL A 527 -29.71 -31.69 2.04
CA VAL A 527 -29.84 -33.15 1.88
C VAL A 527 -30.11 -33.85 3.21
N LEU A 528 -29.35 -33.51 4.26
CA LEU A 528 -29.54 -34.08 5.60
C LEU A 528 -30.96 -33.82 6.15
N LEU A 529 -31.48 -32.63 5.92
CA LEU A 529 -32.83 -32.24 6.33
C LEU A 529 -33.92 -32.98 5.54
N GLN A 530 -33.68 -33.26 4.26
CA GLN A 530 -34.58 -34.04 3.42
C GLN A 530 -34.62 -35.51 3.87
N ASP A 531 -33.46 -36.12 4.09
CA ASP A 531 -33.35 -37.49 4.63
C ASP A 531 -34.11 -37.63 5.97
N THR A 532 -33.99 -36.62 6.84
CA THR A 532 -34.69 -36.58 8.14
C THR A 532 -36.22 -36.60 7.97
N LYS A 533 -36.74 -35.84 6.99
CA LYS A 533 -38.18 -35.82 6.67
C LYS A 533 -38.65 -37.16 6.13
N GLU A 534 -37.88 -37.77 5.23
CA GLU A 534 -38.22 -39.05 4.59
C GLU A 534 -38.19 -40.21 5.59
N GLN A 535 -37.23 -40.21 6.50
CA GLN A 535 -37.06 -41.24 7.53
C GLN A 535 -37.94 -41.01 8.78
N LYS A 536 -38.78 -39.96 8.82
CA LYS A 536 -39.66 -39.59 9.95
C LYS A 536 -38.93 -39.46 11.29
N LEU A 537 -37.67 -39.02 11.30
CA LEU A 537 -36.93 -38.78 12.55
C LEU A 537 -37.51 -37.57 13.32
N ALA A 538 -37.19 -37.50 14.61
CA ALA A 538 -37.66 -36.44 15.48
C ALA A 538 -37.04 -35.09 15.09
N THR A 539 -37.79 -34.27 14.37
CA THR A 539 -37.39 -32.91 13.95
C THR A 539 -37.01 -31.99 15.12
N GLN A 540 -37.44 -32.32 16.35
CA GLN A 540 -37.12 -31.59 17.58
C GLN A 540 -35.61 -31.60 17.93
N LYS A 541 -34.83 -32.58 17.46
CA LYS A 541 -33.39 -32.63 17.72
C LYS A 541 -32.58 -31.83 16.71
N VAL A 542 -33.10 -31.50 15.54
CA VAL A 542 -32.38 -30.73 14.52
C VAL A 542 -32.26 -29.27 14.97
N PRO A 543 -31.07 -28.64 14.89
CA PRO A 543 -30.92 -27.22 15.20
C PRO A 543 -31.86 -26.37 14.35
N ALA A 544 -32.67 -25.51 14.99
CA ALA A 544 -33.71 -24.75 14.31
C ALA A 544 -33.17 -23.92 13.13
N TRP A 545 -31.96 -23.40 13.26
CA TRP A 545 -31.32 -22.56 12.26
C TRP A 545 -30.90 -23.29 10.98
N PHE A 546 -30.81 -24.63 10.98
CA PHE A 546 -30.51 -25.40 9.77
C PHE A 546 -31.65 -25.25 8.73
N TRP A 547 -32.89 -25.12 9.20
CA TRP A 547 -34.06 -25.00 8.33
C TRP A 547 -34.04 -23.65 7.60
N GLY A 548 -33.86 -23.71 6.27
CA GLY A 548 -33.75 -22.52 5.44
C GLY A 548 -32.41 -21.79 5.56
N TRP A 549 -31.39 -22.42 6.18
CA TRP A 549 -30.04 -21.86 6.17
C TRP A 549 -29.53 -21.77 4.73
N LYS A 550 -28.99 -20.60 4.39
CA LYS A 550 -28.22 -20.39 3.16
C LYS A 550 -26.85 -19.89 3.58
N SER A 551 -25.81 -20.38 2.90
CA SER A 551 -24.46 -19.85 3.04
C SER A 551 -24.52 -18.32 2.87
N PRO A 552 -24.08 -17.53 3.85
CA PRO A 552 -24.08 -16.07 3.75
C PRO A 552 -23.19 -15.54 2.64
N TRP A 553 -22.29 -16.39 2.13
CA TRP A 553 -21.38 -16.07 1.05
C TRP A 553 -21.80 -16.73 -0.28
N LYS A 554 -23.03 -17.24 -0.40
CA LYS A 554 -23.52 -17.93 -1.61
C LYS A 554 -23.42 -17.05 -2.86
N GLU A 555 -23.54 -15.74 -2.71
CA GLU A 555 -23.47 -14.74 -3.79
C GLU A 555 -22.12 -14.04 -3.90
N LYS A 556 -21.18 -14.30 -2.98
CA LYS A 556 -19.83 -13.73 -3.04
C LYS A 556 -18.95 -14.59 -3.95
N LEU A 557 -18.48 -13.98 -5.04
CA LEU A 557 -17.69 -14.62 -6.09
C LEU A 557 -16.17 -14.40 -5.89
N THR A 558 -15.79 -13.40 -5.09
CA THR A 558 -14.42 -13.14 -4.67
C THR A 558 -14.22 -13.52 -3.19
N GLY A 559 -12.96 -13.73 -2.77
CA GLY A 559 -12.68 -14.18 -1.41
C GLY A 559 -11.21 -14.14 -1.03
N GLY A 560 -10.94 -13.82 0.24
CA GLY A 560 -9.61 -13.73 0.83
C GLY A 560 -9.11 -12.29 1.01
N GLU A 561 -9.91 -11.31 0.66
CA GLU A 561 -9.73 -9.89 0.90
C GLU A 561 -9.81 -9.53 2.39
N LEU A 562 -9.15 -8.44 2.77
CA LEU A 562 -9.27 -7.87 4.11
C LEU A 562 -10.69 -7.31 4.28
N ILE A 563 -11.35 -7.63 5.40
CA ILE A 563 -12.68 -7.10 5.71
C ILE A 563 -12.58 -5.92 6.67
N LYS A 564 -13.65 -5.14 6.82
CA LYS A 564 -13.67 -3.90 7.61
C LYS A 564 -13.14 -4.08 9.04
N GLU A 565 -13.48 -5.19 9.68
CA GLU A 565 -13.00 -5.53 11.03
C GLU A 565 -11.48 -5.71 11.04
N GLY A 566 -10.93 -6.39 10.03
CA GLY A 566 -9.48 -6.53 9.87
C GLY A 566 -8.79 -5.21 9.56
N GLU A 567 -9.46 -4.28 8.88
CA GLU A 567 -8.94 -2.92 8.67
C GLU A 567 -8.84 -2.17 10.00
N GLU A 568 -9.92 -2.17 10.78
CA GLU A 568 -9.98 -1.53 12.10
C GLU A 568 -8.98 -2.14 13.10
N GLU A 569 -8.79 -3.46 13.08
CA GLU A 569 -7.78 -4.15 13.89
C GLU A 569 -6.38 -3.56 13.69
N LEU A 570 -5.98 -3.42 12.42
CA LEU A 570 -4.64 -2.96 12.05
C LEU A 570 -4.48 -1.46 12.23
N TYR A 571 -5.52 -0.67 11.91
CA TYR A 571 -5.56 0.76 12.22
C TYR A 571 -5.35 1.00 13.72
N ASN A 572 -6.11 0.30 14.56
CA ASN A 572 -5.97 0.41 16.01
C ASN A 572 -4.62 -0.13 16.52
N LEU A 573 -4.04 -1.15 15.86
CA LEU A 573 -2.69 -1.59 16.16
C LEU A 573 -1.65 -0.50 15.85
N GLY A 574 -1.81 0.24 14.75
CA GLY A 574 -0.98 1.40 14.40
C GLY A 574 -1.01 2.47 15.49
N ILE A 575 -2.20 2.86 15.92
CA ILE A 575 -2.39 3.83 17.01
C ILE A 575 -1.72 3.35 18.30
N ARG A 576 -1.99 2.11 18.72
CA ARG A 576 -1.41 1.55 19.96
C ARG A 576 0.12 1.49 19.89
N THR A 577 0.68 1.15 18.74
CA THR A 577 2.14 1.12 18.55
C THR A 577 2.74 2.52 18.71
N ARG A 578 2.14 3.53 18.07
CA ARG A 578 2.56 4.93 18.23
C ARG A 578 2.50 5.36 19.69
N ASP A 579 1.36 5.12 20.35
CA ASP A 579 1.09 5.60 21.71
C ASP A 579 1.96 4.86 22.74
N LYS A 580 2.34 3.61 22.47
CA LYS A 580 3.28 2.84 23.31
C LYS A 580 4.73 3.30 23.15
N PHE A 581 5.12 3.78 21.97
CA PHE A 581 6.50 4.18 21.66
C PHE A 581 6.60 5.61 21.11
N PRO A 582 6.12 6.63 21.84
CA PRO A 582 6.02 8.00 21.32
C PRO A 582 7.39 8.59 20.93
N GLN A 583 8.48 8.16 21.57
CA GLN A 583 9.84 8.61 21.26
C GLN A 583 10.35 8.13 19.88
N LEU A 584 9.84 7.00 19.38
CA LEU A 584 10.19 6.51 18.04
C LEU A 584 9.37 7.20 16.95
N PHE A 585 8.14 7.60 17.28
CA PHE A 585 7.16 8.16 16.37
C PHE A 585 6.84 9.61 16.74
N ASN A 586 7.84 10.43 17.03
CA ASN A 586 7.68 11.87 17.32
C ASN A 586 7.99 12.77 16.12
N GLU A 587 8.42 12.19 15.00
CA GLU A 587 8.77 12.89 13.76
C GLU A 587 7.74 12.59 12.67
N ASP A 588 7.78 13.38 11.58
CA ASP A 588 6.99 13.13 10.38
C ASP A 588 7.47 11.85 9.68
N TYR A 589 6.56 11.23 8.92
CA TYR A 589 6.91 10.06 8.12
C TYR A 589 8.06 10.39 7.14
N HIS A 590 9.13 9.59 7.23
CA HIS A 590 10.20 9.56 6.25
C HIS A 590 10.55 8.10 5.89
N PRO A 591 10.67 7.75 4.60
CA PRO A 591 10.81 6.35 4.16
C PRO A 591 12.14 5.69 4.53
N ASP A 592 13.20 6.45 4.80
CA ASP A 592 14.47 5.90 5.30
C ASP A 592 14.46 5.69 6.83
N VAL A 593 13.44 6.20 7.54
CA VAL A 593 13.31 6.14 9.00
C VAL A 593 12.27 5.09 9.41
N TYR A 594 11.16 5.02 8.67
CA TYR A 594 10.05 4.10 8.90
C TYR A 594 9.82 3.22 7.67
N LEU A 595 10.27 1.96 7.73
CA LEU A 595 10.08 0.99 6.66
C LEU A 595 8.83 0.15 6.90
N ILE A 596 7.92 0.12 5.93
CA ILE A 596 6.73 -0.73 5.93
C ILE A 596 6.81 -1.69 4.75
N LYS A 597 6.86 -2.98 5.04
CA LYS A 597 6.88 -4.07 4.06
C LYS A 597 5.68 -4.98 4.21
N ALA A 598 5.17 -5.51 3.12
CA ALA A 598 4.13 -6.53 3.11
C ALA A 598 4.44 -7.60 2.07
N THR A 599 3.85 -8.79 2.21
CA THR A 599 3.82 -9.75 1.09
C THR A 599 3.04 -9.17 -0.08
N GLU A 600 3.31 -9.62 -1.31
CA GLU A 600 2.54 -9.19 -2.51
C GLU A 600 1.08 -9.67 -2.49
N ILE A 601 0.67 -10.40 -1.46
CA ILE A 601 -0.70 -10.85 -1.29
C ILE A 601 -1.57 -9.68 -0.81
N PRO A 602 -2.65 -9.32 -1.55
CA PRO A 602 -3.36 -8.06 -1.34
C PRO A 602 -3.81 -7.76 0.10
N ARG A 603 -4.34 -8.76 0.83
CA ARG A 603 -4.77 -8.59 2.23
C ARG A 603 -3.64 -8.17 3.17
N ALA A 604 -2.40 -8.59 2.93
CA ALA A 604 -1.26 -8.21 3.75
C ALA A 604 -0.82 -6.78 3.45
N SER A 605 -0.81 -6.38 2.16
CA SER A 605 -0.57 -5.00 1.76
C SER A 605 -1.67 -4.05 2.28
N ALA A 606 -2.94 -4.42 2.16
CA ALA A 606 -4.06 -3.66 2.73
C ALA A 606 -3.96 -3.54 4.26
N SER A 607 -3.50 -4.58 4.95
CA SER A 607 -3.22 -4.55 6.39
C SER A 607 -2.12 -3.54 6.74
N ALA A 608 -1.07 -3.48 5.92
CA ALA A 608 0.01 -2.51 6.07
C ALA A 608 -0.46 -1.07 5.85
N VAL A 609 -1.36 -0.85 4.88
CA VAL A 609 -2.00 0.45 4.65
C VAL A 609 -2.88 0.83 5.84
N ALA A 610 -3.79 -0.04 6.29
CA ALA A 610 -4.63 0.22 7.45
C ALA A 610 -3.80 0.57 8.70
N PHE A 611 -2.74 -0.20 8.96
CA PHE A 611 -1.81 0.06 10.06
C PHE A 611 -1.08 1.40 9.90
N GLY A 612 -0.58 1.73 8.70
CA GLY A 612 0.11 2.99 8.44
C GLY A 612 -0.79 4.21 8.61
N VAL A 613 -2.05 4.12 8.15
CA VAL A 613 -3.07 5.16 8.38
C VAL A 613 -3.25 5.38 9.88
N GLY A 614 -3.38 4.32 10.69
CA GLY A 614 -3.48 4.43 12.14
C GLY A 614 -2.20 4.99 12.80
N LEU A 615 -1.03 4.54 12.37
CA LEU A 615 0.27 4.93 12.92
C LEU A 615 0.56 6.43 12.70
N PHE A 616 0.19 6.97 11.53
CA PHE A 616 0.45 8.37 11.15
C PHE A 616 -0.81 9.25 11.10
N SER A 617 -1.93 8.78 11.65
CA SER A 617 -3.20 9.54 11.64
C SER A 617 -3.04 10.90 12.31
N GLY A 618 -3.62 11.94 11.68
CA GLY A 618 -3.57 13.33 12.16
C GLY A 618 -2.20 14.03 12.00
N ARG A 619 -1.29 13.49 11.18
CA ARG A 619 0.07 14.03 10.98
C ARG A 619 0.41 14.39 9.53
N GLY A 620 -0.59 14.50 8.68
CA GLY A 620 -0.42 14.89 7.28
C GLY A 620 -1.39 15.99 6.88
N ASN A 621 -1.75 15.98 5.60
CA ASN A 621 -2.57 16.98 4.92
C ASN A 621 -3.66 16.35 4.05
N LEU A 622 -3.83 15.04 4.09
CA LEU A 622 -4.77 14.35 3.22
C LEU A 622 -6.12 14.18 3.90
N GLY A 623 -7.15 14.66 3.21
CA GLY A 623 -8.55 14.46 3.59
C GLY A 623 -8.93 15.00 4.97
N PRO A 624 -10.16 14.70 5.43
CA PRO A 624 -10.67 15.15 6.71
C PRO A 624 -9.92 14.61 7.93
N GLY A 625 -9.23 13.46 7.80
CA GLY A 625 -8.43 12.88 8.87
C GLY A 625 -7.04 13.51 9.05
N CYS A 626 -6.65 14.45 8.17
CA CYS A 626 -5.29 14.99 8.09
C CYS A 626 -4.26 13.84 8.07
N ASP A 627 -4.51 12.84 7.25
CA ASP A 627 -3.70 11.64 7.17
C ASP A 627 -2.44 11.90 6.33
N ARG A 628 -1.43 11.08 6.55
CA ARG A 628 -0.10 11.18 5.93
C ARG A 628 0.08 10.05 4.93
N ALA A 629 0.59 10.34 3.73
CA ALA A 629 0.98 9.27 2.83
C ALA A 629 2.26 8.59 3.30
N PHE A 630 2.36 7.28 3.07
CA PHE A 630 3.54 6.49 3.40
C PHE A 630 3.77 5.41 2.35
N ALA A 631 5.01 4.93 2.24
CA ALA A 631 5.36 3.88 1.31
C ALA A 631 5.15 2.49 1.93
N VAL A 632 4.44 1.63 1.20
CA VAL A 632 4.40 0.18 1.42
C VAL A 632 5.13 -0.50 0.27
N SER A 633 6.07 -1.40 0.58
CA SER A 633 6.74 -2.21 -0.44
C SER A 633 6.41 -3.68 -0.29
N SER A 634 6.22 -4.36 -1.41
CA SER A 634 6.19 -5.82 -1.51
C SER A 634 7.20 -6.33 -2.52
N GLU A 635 7.43 -7.64 -2.51
CA GLU A 635 8.24 -8.32 -3.51
C GLU A 635 7.50 -9.56 -3.99
N SER A 636 7.78 -9.95 -5.22
CA SER A 636 7.24 -11.20 -5.74
C SER A 636 7.88 -12.40 -5.07
N CYS A 637 7.17 -13.52 -5.09
CA CYS A 637 7.66 -14.73 -4.47
C CYS A 637 9.05 -15.16 -4.99
N ALA A 638 9.37 -14.92 -6.26
CA ALA A 638 10.70 -15.26 -6.79
C ALA A 638 11.86 -14.60 -6.00
N THR A 639 11.60 -13.48 -5.33
CA THR A 639 12.58 -12.70 -4.57
C THR A 639 12.29 -12.60 -3.07
N ASP A 640 11.05 -12.77 -2.63
CA ASP A 640 10.63 -12.59 -1.22
C ASP A 640 10.92 -13.83 -0.35
N ILE A 641 12.20 -14.09 -0.11
CA ILE A 641 12.66 -15.20 0.75
C ILE A 641 12.46 -14.93 2.24
N MET A 642 12.03 -13.72 2.63
CA MET A 642 11.86 -13.34 4.04
C MET A 642 10.42 -13.51 4.50
N LEU A 643 9.46 -12.99 3.73
CA LEU A 643 8.05 -13.01 4.11
C LEU A 643 7.28 -14.11 3.40
N ARG A 644 7.81 -14.69 2.32
CA ARG A 644 7.15 -15.72 1.52
C ARG A 644 7.97 -16.98 1.29
N PHE A 645 8.99 -17.26 2.11
CA PHE A 645 9.80 -18.50 1.98
C PHE A 645 8.98 -19.79 1.78
N HIS A 646 7.80 -19.89 2.41
CA HIS A 646 6.87 -21.01 2.32
C HIS A 646 6.25 -21.15 0.92
N ASP A 647 6.06 -20.04 0.22
CA ASP A 647 5.59 -20.00 -1.14
C ASP A 647 6.71 -20.13 -2.18
N CYS A 648 7.94 -19.81 -1.81
CA CYS A 648 9.01 -19.63 -2.79
C CYS A 648 9.98 -20.82 -2.83
N CYS A 649 9.96 -21.64 -1.78
CA CYS A 649 10.75 -22.85 -1.72
C CYS A 649 10.00 -24.10 -2.19
N HIS A 650 10.31 -24.57 -3.40
CA HIS A 650 9.68 -25.75 -4.01
C HIS A 650 9.87 -27.03 -3.18
N ASN A 651 11.07 -27.27 -2.63
CA ASN A 651 11.34 -28.46 -1.83
C ASN A 651 10.62 -28.43 -0.48
N TYR A 652 10.58 -27.26 0.18
CA TYR A 652 9.81 -27.11 1.41
C TYR A 652 8.32 -27.36 1.19
N LYS A 653 7.73 -26.83 0.11
CA LYS A 653 6.35 -27.16 -0.27
C LYS A 653 6.14 -28.66 -0.48
N ALA A 654 7.06 -29.33 -1.18
CA ALA A 654 6.99 -30.76 -1.41
C ALA A 654 7.06 -31.55 -0.09
N PHE A 655 7.86 -31.09 0.87
CA PHE A 655 7.92 -31.66 2.21
C PHE A 655 6.64 -31.47 3.00
N LEU A 656 6.06 -30.26 3.03
CA LEU A 656 4.80 -30.00 3.71
C LEU A 656 3.70 -30.92 3.16
N LYS A 657 3.63 -31.06 1.83
CA LYS A 657 2.68 -31.97 1.15
C LYS A 657 2.87 -33.44 1.55
N LYS A 658 4.09 -33.88 1.86
CA LYS A 658 4.36 -35.23 2.38
C LYS A 658 3.93 -35.40 3.84
N GLN A 659 3.90 -34.33 4.63
CA GLN A 659 3.50 -34.37 6.03
C GLN A 659 1.98 -34.28 6.23
N GLU A 660 1.25 -33.62 5.32
CA GLU A 660 -0.21 -33.45 5.39
C GLU A 660 -0.98 -34.75 5.74
N PRO A 661 -0.74 -35.91 5.09
CA PRO A 661 -1.47 -37.14 5.42
C PRO A 661 -1.25 -37.65 6.85
N THR A 662 -0.03 -37.47 7.38
CA THR A 662 0.30 -37.86 8.76
C THR A 662 -0.46 -36.97 9.75
N VAL A 663 -0.51 -35.66 9.48
CA VAL A 663 -1.24 -34.69 10.31
C VAL A 663 -2.74 -34.98 10.27
N ASP A 664 -3.29 -35.28 9.09
CA ASP A 664 -4.70 -35.62 8.96
C ASP A 664 -5.06 -36.88 9.75
N LYS A 665 -4.23 -37.93 9.65
CA LYS A 665 -4.40 -39.17 10.42
C LYS A 665 -4.39 -38.95 11.94
N LEU A 666 -3.59 -38.00 12.44
CA LEU A 666 -3.57 -37.67 13.88
C LEU A 666 -4.85 -36.96 14.35
N LYS A 667 -5.53 -36.24 13.45
CA LYS A 667 -6.80 -35.56 13.77
C LYS A 667 -8.01 -36.48 13.68
N GLU A 668 -7.96 -37.53 12.86
CA GLU A 668 -9.08 -38.44 12.61
C GLU A 668 -9.78 -38.94 13.88
N PRO A 669 -9.08 -39.42 14.93
CA PRO A 669 -9.75 -39.94 16.13
C PRO A 669 -10.61 -38.88 16.84
N VAL A 670 -10.15 -37.63 16.85
CA VAL A 670 -10.89 -36.51 17.47
C VAL A 670 -12.09 -36.13 16.62
N LEU A 671 -11.92 -36.11 15.30
CA LEU A 671 -13.01 -35.79 14.37
C LEU A 671 -14.08 -36.89 14.36
N ASP A 672 -13.70 -38.15 14.47
CA ASP A 672 -14.63 -39.28 14.57
C ASP A 672 -15.41 -39.20 15.89
N GLU A 673 -14.72 -38.93 17.01
CA GLU A 673 -15.34 -38.71 18.32
C GLU A 673 -16.42 -37.61 18.26
N ILE A 674 -16.10 -36.47 17.66
CA ILE A 674 -17.01 -35.34 17.50
C ILE A 674 -18.13 -35.65 16.50
N THR A 675 -17.82 -36.30 15.38
CA THR A 675 -18.81 -36.69 14.37
C THR A 675 -19.85 -37.63 14.99
N ASP A 676 -19.42 -38.63 15.77
CA ASP A 676 -20.31 -39.57 16.46
C ASP A 676 -21.09 -38.90 17.61
N ALA A 677 -20.49 -37.94 18.30
CA ALA A 677 -21.20 -37.14 19.31
C ALA A 677 -22.33 -36.31 18.68
N LEU A 678 -22.05 -35.62 17.57
CA LEU A 678 -23.02 -34.81 16.85
C LEU A 678 -24.09 -35.66 16.17
N ARG A 679 -23.73 -36.82 15.60
CA ARG A 679 -24.68 -37.80 15.06
C ARG A 679 -25.68 -38.25 16.12
N ARG A 680 -25.21 -38.54 17.35
CA ARG A 680 -26.09 -38.92 18.47
C ARG A 680 -26.95 -37.76 19.00
N ARG A 681 -26.39 -36.55 19.03
CA ARG A 681 -27.07 -35.35 19.56
C ARG A 681 -28.17 -34.84 18.63
N TYR A 682 -27.89 -34.80 17.33
CA TYR A 682 -28.74 -34.17 16.34
C TYR A 682 -29.45 -35.15 15.40
N GLU A 683 -29.12 -36.46 15.46
CA GLU A 683 -29.65 -37.50 14.57
C GLU A 683 -29.37 -37.25 13.07
N LEU A 684 -28.31 -36.49 12.78
CA LEU A 684 -27.88 -36.17 11.42
C LEU A 684 -26.57 -36.89 11.09
N ASN A 685 -26.48 -37.43 9.87
CA ASN A 685 -25.30 -38.16 9.42
C ASN A 685 -24.22 -37.25 8.83
N PHE A 686 -23.57 -36.47 9.71
CA PHE A 686 -22.45 -35.61 9.31
C PHE A 686 -21.23 -36.43 8.85
N THR A 687 -20.53 -35.89 7.86
CA THR A 687 -19.19 -36.33 7.46
C THR A 687 -18.12 -35.53 8.21
N ARG A 688 -16.87 -36.01 8.23
CA ARG A 688 -15.74 -35.24 8.77
C ARG A 688 -15.60 -33.86 8.10
N GLN A 689 -15.83 -33.78 6.79
CA GLN A 689 -15.79 -32.53 6.03
C GLN A 689 -16.88 -31.56 6.48
N ASP A 690 -18.06 -32.06 6.86
CA ASP A 690 -19.13 -31.24 7.41
C ASP A 690 -18.71 -30.64 8.75
N ILE A 691 -18.10 -31.46 9.63
CA ILE A 691 -17.57 -31.00 10.92
C ILE A 691 -16.51 -29.92 10.73
N TYR A 692 -15.57 -30.12 9.80
CA TYR A 692 -14.58 -29.10 9.47
C TYR A 692 -15.20 -27.79 8.98
N SER A 693 -16.24 -27.87 8.15
CA SER A 693 -16.89 -26.70 7.57
C SER A 693 -17.75 -25.96 8.62
N LEU A 694 -18.43 -26.69 9.50
CA LEU A 694 -19.16 -26.16 10.65
C LEU A 694 -18.22 -25.54 11.69
N TRP A 695 -17.07 -26.17 11.94
CA TRP A 695 -16.02 -25.61 12.78
C TRP A 695 -15.46 -24.32 12.19
N TYR A 696 -15.19 -24.29 10.88
CA TYR A 696 -14.75 -23.08 10.19
C TYR A 696 -15.78 -21.95 10.31
N LEU A 697 -17.08 -22.26 10.16
CA LEU A 697 -18.17 -21.32 10.35
C LEU A 697 -18.20 -20.76 11.78
N CYS A 698 -18.03 -21.63 12.79
CA CYS A 698 -17.90 -21.21 14.18
C CYS A 698 -16.69 -20.29 14.40
N LYS A 699 -15.52 -20.60 13.82
CA LYS A 699 -14.33 -19.74 13.96
C LYS A 699 -14.55 -18.31 13.49
N GLN A 700 -15.37 -18.08 12.46
CA GLN A 700 -15.71 -16.72 12.02
C GLN A 700 -16.42 -15.92 13.12
N VAL A 701 -17.22 -16.56 13.97
CA VAL A 701 -17.90 -15.95 15.14
C VAL A 701 -16.92 -15.51 16.20
N ILE A 702 -16.06 -16.44 16.61
CA ILE A 702 -15.16 -16.27 17.76
C ILE A 702 -14.25 -15.07 17.48
N ILE A 703 -13.82 -14.93 16.23
CA ILE A 703 -13.06 -13.78 15.74
C ILE A 703 -13.86 -12.49 15.93
N HIS A 704 -15.11 -12.40 15.44
CA HIS A 704 -15.93 -11.20 15.60
C HIS A 704 -16.19 -10.82 17.07
N TYR A 705 -16.52 -11.76 17.96
CA TYR A 705 -16.82 -11.44 19.37
C TYR A 705 -15.57 -11.03 20.19
N CYS A 706 -14.40 -11.61 19.90
CA CYS A 706 -13.14 -11.21 20.55
C CYS A 706 -12.73 -9.76 20.18
N ILE A 707 -13.13 -9.28 19.00
CA ILE A 707 -12.85 -7.92 18.51
C ILE A 707 -13.66 -6.88 19.31
N PHE A 708 -14.97 -7.11 19.51
CA PHE A 708 -15.85 -6.17 20.23
C PHE A 708 -15.51 -6.00 21.73
N LEU A 709 -14.91 -7.01 22.37
CA LEU A 709 -14.59 -6.99 23.81
C LEU A 709 -13.18 -6.50 24.15
N SER A 710 -12.29 -6.38 23.16
CA SER A 710 -10.90 -5.94 23.35
C SER A 710 -10.73 -4.48 23.83
N PRO A 711 -11.60 -3.50 23.52
CA PRO A 711 -11.44 -2.14 24.02
C PRO A 711 -11.69 -2.00 25.53
N MET A 712 -12.50 -2.88 26.14
CA MET A 712 -12.84 -2.78 27.56
C MET A 712 -11.77 -3.35 28.51
N ALA A 713 -10.88 -4.22 28.03
CA ALA A 713 -9.93 -4.94 28.88
C ALA A 713 -8.61 -4.17 29.16
N PHE A 714 -8.34 -3.08 28.44
CA PHE A 714 -7.02 -2.41 28.48
C PHE A 714 -7.07 -0.89 28.68
N THR A 715 -8.16 -0.34 29.22
CA THR A 715 -8.09 1.00 29.81
C THR A 715 -7.39 0.90 31.16
N GLY A 716 -6.14 1.40 31.21
CA GLY A 716 -5.29 1.34 32.38
C GLY A 716 -5.90 2.06 33.58
N ARG A 717 -6.36 1.29 34.57
CA ARG A 717 -6.29 1.61 36.03
C ARG A 717 -6.72 0.47 36.96
N SER A 718 -7.16 -0.69 36.47
CA SER A 718 -7.64 -1.81 37.31
C SER A 718 -6.66 -2.98 37.48
N SER A 719 -5.43 -2.92 36.95
CA SER A 719 -4.44 -4.01 37.12
C SER A 719 -3.93 -4.17 38.57
N LYS A 720 -4.23 -3.23 39.47
CA LYS A 720 -3.83 -3.30 40.89
C LYS A 720 -4.77 -4.12 41.79
N ARG A 721 -5.90 -4.65 41.30
CA ARG A 721 -6.89 -5.34 42.15
C ARG A 721 -7.02 -6.86 41.93
N CYS A 722 -6.19 -7.47 41.09
CA CYS A 722 -6.15 -8.92 40.90
C CYS A 722 -4.79 -9.53 41.29
N THR A 723 -4.19 -9.05 42.38
CA THR A 723 -2.91 -9.53 42.93
C THR A 723 -3.07 -10.57 44.04
N SER A 724 -4.17 -11.30 44.11
CA SER A 724 -4.31 -12.40 45.08
C SER A 724 -5.08 -13.60 44.52
N GLY A 725 -4.36 -14.68 44.23
CA GLY A 725 -4.75 -16.06 44.55
C GLY A 725 -6.01 -16.67 43.92
N GLN A 726 -6.77 -16.00 43.05
CA GLN A 726 -7.89 -16.60 42.32
C GLN A 726 -7.65 -16.54 40.82
N GLN A 727 -7.71 -17.72 40.20
CA GLN A 727 -7.42 -17.94 38.80
C GLN A 727 -8.38 -17.13 37.91
N TRP A 728 -7.82 -16.28 37.05
CA TRP A 728 -8.55 -15.59 35.97
C TRP A 728 -9.37 -16.54 35.07
N ASN A 729 -8.99 -17.83 35.01
CA ASN A 729 -9.75 -18.89 34.36
C ASN A 729 -11.19 -19.01 34.88
N THR A 730 -11.44 -18.71 36.16
CA THR A 730 -12.78 -18.79 36.76
C THR A 730 -13.67 -17.61 36.32
N CYS A 731 -13.11 -16.44 36.05
CA CYS A 731 -13.86 -15.28 35.55
C CYS A 731 -14.24 -15.43 34.07
N LEU A 732 -13.31 -15.90 33.23
CA LEU A 732 -13.58 -16.13 31.79
C LEU A 732 -14.48 -17.35 31.56
N LEU A 733 -14.30 -18.44 32.32
CA LEU A 733 -15.18 -19.59 32.24
C LEU A 733 -16.60 -19.25 32.75
N ASN A 734 -16.73 -18.45 33.83
CA ASN A 734 -18.03 -17.95 34.27
C ASN A 734 -18.66 -16.94 33.30
N PHE A 735 -17.87 -16.23 32.50
CA PHE A 735 -18.33 -15.33 31.45
C PHE A 735 -18.85 -16.10 30.24
N PHE A 736 -18.11 -17.11 29.75
CA PHE A 736 -18.59 -18.05 28.74
C PHE A 736 -19.85 -18.81 29.21
N LEU A 737 -19.91 -19.21 30.48
CA LEU A 737 -21.08 -19.83 31.11
C LEU A 737 -22.27 -18.86 31.31
N ARG A 738 -22.05 -17.54 31.35
CA ARG A 738 -23.11 -16.52 31.38
C ARG A 738 -23.66 -16.24 29.98
N CYS A 739 -22.80 -16.13 28.96
CA CYS A 739 -23.21 -15.95 27.56
C CYS A 739 -23.99 -17.18 27.04
N SER A 740 -23.58 -18.40 27.41
CA SER A 740 -24.30 -19.64 27.06
C SER A 740 -25.58 -19.89 27.88
N ARG A 741 -25.91 -19.05 28.86
CA ARG A 741 -27.15 -19.13 29.67
C ARG A 741 -28.23 -18.11 29.31
N LEU A 742 -28.00 -17.24 28.33
CA LEU A 742 -29.06 -16.41 27.76
C LEU A 742 -29.98 -17.30 26.92
N ARG A 743 -30.94 -17.95 27.58
CA ARG A 743 -32.09 -18.55 26.88
C ARG A 743 -32.85 -17.41 26.18
N PRO A 744 -33.39 -17.64 24.98
CA PRO A 744 -34.41 -16.76 24.43
C PRO A 744 -35.64 -16.88 25.34
N SER A 745 -35.87 -15.91 26.22
CA SER A 745 -37.24 -15.54 26.56
C SER A 745 -37.78 -14.67 25.43
N ASP A 746 -39.06 -14.82 25.10
CA ASP A 746 -39.78 -14.30 23.93
C ASP A 746 -39.83 -12.76 23.75
N GLU A 747 -38.79 -12.01 24.12
CA GLU A 747 -38.65 -10.58 23.83
C GLU A 747 -37.59 -10.30 22.76
N PRO A 748 -37.82 -9.32 21.86
CA PRO A 748 -36.89 -8.99 20.79
C PRO A 748 -35.57 -8.45 21.34
N LEU A 749 -34.45 -8.89 20.74
CA LEU A 749 -33.07 -8.49 21.05
C LEU A 749 -32.83 -6.96 21.07
N SER A 750 -33.76 -6.15 20.54
CA SER A 750 -33.70 -4.68 20.58
C SER A 750 -33.87 -4.09 21.98
N ALA A 751 -34.58 -4.77 22.89
CA ALA A 751 -34.85 -4.26 24.24
C ALA A 751 -33.67 -4.46 25.21
N SER A 752 -32.92 -5.57 25.08
CA SER A 752 -31.81 -5.87 25.98
C SER A 752 -30.56 -5.01 25.71
N LEU A 753 -30.32 -4.60 24.46
CA LEU A 753 -29.26 -3.66 24.10
C LEU A 753 -29.52 -2.24 24.60
N HIS A 754 -30.78 -1.79 24.64
CA HIS A 754 -31.15 -0.49 25.21
C HIS A 754 -30.86 -0.38 26.73
N SER A 755 -30.98 -1.50 27.47
CA SER A 755 -30.70 -1.51 28.92
C SER A 755 -29.21 -1.41 29.27
N MET A 756 -28.30 -1.84 28.38
CA MET A 756 -26.86 -1.75 28.59
C MET A 756 -26.27 -0.35 28.30
N PHE A 757 -26.99 0.51 27.58
CA PHE A 757 -26.53 1.85 27.19
C PHE A 757 -27.30 3.01 27.85
N SER A 758 -28.08 2.74 28.89
CA SER A 758 -28.80 3.78 29.62
C SER A 758 -27.90 4.40 30.72
N PHE A 759 -26.97 5.28 30.34
CA PHE A 759 -26.40 6.23 31.30
C PHE A 759 -27.27 7.48 31.36
N SER A 760 -27.63 7.91 32.57
CA SER A 760 -28.36 9.17 32.78
C SER A 760 -27.52 10.37 32.31
N PRO A 761 -28.13 11.42 31.75
CA PRO A 761 -27.42 12.60 31.22
C PRO A 761 -26.50 13.34 32.22
N GLU A 762 -26.66 13.10 33.53
CA GLU A 762 -25.86 13.74 34.58
C GLU A 762 -24.50 13.06 34.89
N GLN A 763 -24.17 11.93 34.23
CA GLN A 763 -22.90 11.21 34.46
C GLN A 763 -21.83 11.39 33.35
N LEU A 764 -22.12 12.18 32.32
CA LEU A 764 -21.22 12.39 31.16
C LEU A 764 -20.39 13.68 31.22
N GLU A 765 -20.57 14.54 32.24
CA GLU A 765 -19.94 15.87 32.26
C GLU A 765 -18.45 16.00 32.63
N PRO A 766 -17.70 14.99 33.16
CA PRO A 766 -16.26 15.17 33.33
C PRO A 766 -15.39 14.58 32.19
N CYS A 767 -15.96 13.90 31.19
CA CYS A 767 -15.19 13.17 30.17
C CYS A 767 -14.98 13.92 28.84
N LEU A 768 -15.42 15.17 28.72
CA LEU A 768 -15.25 16.00 27.52
C LEU A 768 -14.50 17.31 27.83
N GLN A 769 -13.22 17.19 28.18
CA GLN A 769 -12.26 18.29 28.07
C GLN A 769 -10.88 17.72 27.72
N PRO A 770 -10.42 17.81 26.46
CA PRO A 770 -9.00 17.65 26.18
C PRO A 770 -8.28 18.93 26.65
N LYS A 771 -7.59 18.85 27.79
CA LYS A 771 -6.50 19.80 28.09
C LYS A 771 -5.27 19.35 27.31
N TYR A 772 -5.12 19.80 26.08
CA TYR A 772 -3.83 19.87 25.41
C TYR A 772 -3.80 21.10 24.51
N GLU A 773 -3.00 22.09 24.90
CA GLU A 773 -2.52 23.12 23.99
C GLU A 773 -1.52 22.47 23.02
N PRO A 774 -1.70 22.60 21.69
CA PRO A 774 -0.70 22.15 20.74
C PRO A 774 0.52 23.09 20.78
N PRO A 775 1.76 22.57 20.64
CA PRO A 775 2.88 23.43 20.31
C PRO A 775 2.61 24.05 18.93
N THR A 776 2.59 25.38 18.89
CA THR A 776 2.48 26.18 17.68
C THR A 776 3.60 25.84 16.70
N LEU A 777 3.25 25.35 15.50
CA LEU A 777 4.01 25.54 14.25
C LEU A 777 3.17 25.08 13.04
N GLY A 778 2.85 26.02 12.14
CA GLY A 778 2.56 25.76 10.71
C GLY A 778 1.11 25.41 10.33
N VAL A 779 0.40 26.40 9.80
CA VAL A 779 -0.96 26.35 9.24
C VAL A 779 -1.09 25.30 8.12
N GLY A 780 -2.17 24.51 8.13
CA GLY A 780 -2.50 23.59 7.02
C GLY A 780 -3.44 22.43 7.33
N CYS A 781 -4.48 22.62 8.13
CA CYS A 781 -5.68 21.77 8.14
C CYS A 781 -6.87 22.66 8.49
N PRO A 782 -7.98 22.62 7.74
CA PRO A 782 -9.16 23.39 8.11
C PRO A 782 -9.68 22.87 9.46
N SER A 783 -9.69 23.74 10.47
CA SER A 783 -10.55 23.54 11.63
C SER A 783 -11.98 23.33 11.11
N ALA A 784 -12.73 22.39 11.69
CA ALA A 784 -14.07 21.99 11.28
C ALA A 784 -15.17 23.08 11.38
N ASN A 785 -14.84 24.36 11.24
CA ASN A 785 -15.71 25.52 11.22
C ASN A 785 -15.41 26.40 10.00
N ALA A 786 -15.67 25.91 8.79
CA ALA A 786 -15.67 26.74 7.58
C ALA A 786 -16.53 26.13 6.46
N LEU A 787 -17.80 25.86 6.74
CA LEU A 787 -18.85 25.85 5.72
C LEU A 787 -19.92 26.84 6.18
N GLY A 788 -19.88 28.04 5.60
CA GLY A 788 -20.89 29.07 5.81
C GLY A 788 -22.23 28.59 5.27
N LEU A 789 -23.10 28.12 6.15
CA LEU A 789 -24.54 28.04 5.91
C LEU A 789 -25.16 29.37 6.34
N PRO A 790 -26.01 30.02 5.52
CA PRO A 790 -26.65 31.27 5.88
C PRO A 790 -27.64 31.06 7.03
N SER A 791 -27.49 31.87 8.07
CA SER A 791 -28.34 31.96 9.25
C SER A 791 -29.69 32.60 8.93
N THR A 792 -30.65 31.83 8.40
CA THR A 792 -32.07 32.18 8.49
C THR A 792 -32.94 30.93 8.47
N LEU A 793 -33.51 30.56 9.62
CA LEU A 793 -34.83 29.94 9.82
C LEU A 793 -34.96 29.50 11.29
N THR A 794 -35.08 30.47 12.18
CA THR A 794 -35.86 30.29 13.41
C THR A 794 -37.34 30.31 13.05
N THR A 795 -38.12 29.53 13.81
CA THR A 795 -39.60 29.40 13.80
C THR A 795 -40.21 28.48 12.73
N PHE A 796 -40.49 27.23 13.12
CA PHE A 796 -41.81 26.58 13.04
C PHE A 796 -41.68 25.19 13.70
N ALA A 797 -41.94 25.12 15.01
CA ALA A 797 -42.35 23.88 15.64
C ALA A 797 -43.88 23.86 15.60
N PRO A 798 -44.55 22.88 14.97
CA PRO A 798 -45.95 22.63 15.29
C PRO A 798 -46.00 21.79 16.56
N GLU A 799 -46.64 22.33 17.59
CA GLU A 799 -47.25 21.50 18.64
C GLU A 799 -48.21 20.50 17.96
N VAL A 800 -47.83 19.23 17.93
CA VAL A 800 -48.75 18.17 17.57
C VAL A 800 -49.43 17.69 18.84
N THR A 801 -50.59 18.28 19.13
CA THR A 801 -51.60 17.65 19.99
C THR A 801 -52.05 16.35 19.35
N LEU A 802 -51.70 15.23 19.98
CA LEU A 802 -52.19 13.90 19.63
C LEU A 802 -53.72 13.84 19.79
N ARG A 803 -54.44 13.77 18.68
CA ARG A 803 -55.80 13.21 18.67
C ARG A 803 -55.69 11.71 18.42
N LYS A 804 -56.47 10.97 19.21
CA LYS A 804 -56.59 9.51 19.17
C LYS A 804 -57.27 9.10 17.86
N GLY A 805 -56.58 8.29 17.05
CA GLY A 805 -57.13 7.57 15.91
C GLY A 805 -56.84 8.25 14.58
N ASP A 806 -55.72 7.89 13.96
CA ASP A 806 -55.56 7.76 12.50
C ASP A 806 -54.28 6.95 12.24
N GLU A 807 -54.43 5.82 11.52
CA GLU A 807 -53.32 5.01 11.00
C GLU A 807 -52.63 5.78 9.87
N LEU A 808 -51.36 6.16 10.08
CA LEU A 808 -50.49 6.66 9.02
C LEU A 808 -49.27 5.75 8.90
N ASN A 809 -49.17 5.06 7.77
CA ASN A 809 -47.98 4.31 7.38
C ASN A 809 -46.77 5.26 7.32
N PRO A 810 -45.61 4.88 7.90
CA PRO A 810 -44.42 5.71 7.84
C PRO A 810 -43.87 5.79 6.39
N PRO A 811 -43.26 6.92 5.99
CA PRO A 811 -42.64 7.05 4.68
C PRO A 811 -41.47 6.07 4.50
N PRO A 812 -41.19 5.62 3.27
CA PRO A 812 -40.09 4.70 3.00
C PRO A 812 -38.73 5.36 3.32
N LEU A 813 -37.86 4.62 3.99
CA LEU A 813 -36.49 5.07 4.28
C LEU A 813 -35.74 5.46 2.99
N PRO A 814 -34.91 6.53 3.01
CA PRO A 814 -33.99 6.84 1.93
C PRO A 814 -33.14 5.62 1.55
N GLN A 815 -32.90 5.40 0.26
CA GLN A 815 -32.26 4.19 -0.27
C GLN A 815 -30.87 3.91 0.33
N SER A 816 -30.14 4.97 0.71
CA SER A 816 -28.87 4.90 1.45
C SER A 816 -29.02 4.37 2.87
N ILE A 817 -30.04 4.82 3.62
CA ILE A 817 -30.32 4.36 4.98
C ILE A 817 -30.91 2.95 4.94
N LYS A 818 -31.75 2.63 3.96
CA LYS A 818 -32.23 1.27 3.74
C LYS A 818 -31.08 0.30 3.46
N LYS A 819 -30.10 0.69 2.64
CA LYS A 819 -28.90 -0.11 2.38
C LYS A 819 -28.03 -0.30 3.63
N ILE A 820 -27.88 0.74 4.46
CA ILE A 820 -27.17 0.65 5.76
C ILE A 820 -27.92 -0.28 6.71
N VAL A 821 -29.23 -0.14 6.84
CA VAL A 821 -30.08 -0.98 7.69
C VAL A 821 -30.07 -2.43 7.19
N ASP A 822 -30.15 -2.65 5.87
CA ASP A 822 -30.10 -4.00 5.27
C ASP A 822 -28.72 -4.65 5.44
N LEU A 823 -27.63 -3.88 5.34
CA LEU A 823 -26.26 -4.36 5.62
C LEU A 823 -26.06 -4.68 7.10
N SER A 824 -26.50 -3.80 8.01
CA SER A 824 -26.43 -4.06 9.45
C SER A 824 -27.33 -5.22 9.88
N LEU A 825 -28.48 -5.43 9.23
CA LEU A 825 -29.34 -6.59 9.44
C LEU A 825 -28.74 -7.87 8.85
N GLN A 826 -28.03 -7.80 7.72
CA GLN A 826 -27.26 -8.92 7.17
C GLN A 826 -26.09 -9.30 8.08
N GLU A 827 -25.32 -8.33 8.58
CA GLU A 827 -24.22 -8.55 9.53
C GLU A 827 -24.74 -9.10 10.86
N ALA A 828 -25.81 -8.53 11.41
CA ALA A 828 -26.45 -9.06 12.63
C ALA A 828 -27.06 -10.46 12.41
N SER A 829 -27.66 -10.72 11.24
CA SER A 829 -28.11 -12.07 10.87
C SER A 829 -26.94 -13.04 10.67
N LEU A 830 -25.81 -12.57 10.16
CA LEU A 830 -24.60 -13.35 9.95
C LEU A 830 -24.02 -13.74 11.31
N LEU A 831 -23.82 -12.77 12.20
CA LEU A 831 -23.38 -12.95 13.59
C LEU A 831 -24.30 -13.92 14.34
N ASN A 832 -25.63 -13.74 14.26
CA ASN A 832 -26.60 -14.63 14.90
C ASN A 832 -26.53 -16.08 14.35
N LYS A 833 -26.45 -16.26 13.02
CA LYS A 833 -26.37 -17.60 12.39
C LYS A 833 -25.02 -18.28 12.59
N THR A 834 -23.94 -17.50 12.67
CA THR A 834 -22.61 -18.03 12.93
C THR A 834 -22.49 -18.42 14.40
N ASP A 835 -23.00 -17.63 15.35
CA ASP A 835 -23.05 -17.94 16.80
C ASP A 835 -23.79 -19.26 17.07
N GLN A 836 -24.85 -19.51 16.32
CA GLN A 836 -25.57 -20.78 16.31
C GLN A 836 -24.75 -21.99 15.81
N ALA A 837 -23.74 -21.78 14.95
CA ALA A 837 -22.83 -22.84 14.52
C ALA A 837 -21.83 -23.22 15.62
N CYS A 838 -21.35 -22.25 16.41
CA CYS A 838 -20.55 -22.55 17.60
C CYS A 838 -21.36 -23.31 18.66
N ALA A 839 -22.64 -22.97 18.83
CA ALA A 839 -23.55 -23.65 19.75
C ALA A 839 -23.78 -25.15 19.42
N LEU A 840 -23.39 -25.62 18.22
CA LEU A 840 -23.44 -27.05 17.90
C LEU A 840 -22.50 -27.87 18.77
N PHE A 841 -21.37 -27.27 19.17
CA PHE A 841 -20.28 -27.90 19.88
C PHE A 841 -20.35 -27.53 21.37
N THR A 842 -20.07 -28.51 22.22
CA THR A 842 -19.83 -28.24 23.66
C THR A 842 -18.47 -27.53 23.84
N PRO A 843 -18.23 -26.84 24.96
CA PRO A 843 -16.93 -26.21 25.22
C PRO A 843 -15.74 -27.17 25.15
N SER A 844 -15.93 -28.42 25.55
CA SER A 844 -14.92 -29.49 25.44
C SER A 844 -14.66 -29.86 23.98
N GLU A 845 -15.70 -29.98 23.15
CA GLU A 845 -15.57 -30.26 21.70
C GLU A 845 -14.91 -29.09 20.97
N VAL A 846 -15.24 -27.84 21.32
CA VAL A 846 -14.54 -26.65 20.80
C VAL A 846 -13.05 -26.70 21.14
N SER A 847 -12.71 -27.02 22.40
CA SER A 847 -11.30 -27.14 22.83
C SER A 847 -10.55 -28.23 22.06
N LEU A 848 -11.23 -29.33 21.70
CA LEU A 848 -10.69 -30.41 20.88
C LEU A 848 -10.50 -30.00 19.42
N LEU A 849 -11.45 -29.25 18.83
CA LEU A 849 -11.33 -28.73 17.46
C LEU A 849 -10.22 -27.68 17.36
N GLU A 850 -10.10 -26.78 18.34
CA GLU A 850 -8.95 -25.88 18.45
C GLU A 850 -7.63 -26.67 18.54
N TRP A 851 -7.60 -27.75 19.32
CA TRP A 851 -6.43 -28.62 19.37
C TRP A 851 -6.06 -29.22 18.01
N THR A 852 -7.05 -29.57 17.16
CA THR A 852 -6.74 -30.05 15.79
C THR A 852 -6.11 -28.98 14.91
N ASP A 853 -6.51 -27.72 15.06
CA ASP A 853 -5.87 -26.58 14.36
C ASP A 853 -4.46 -26.33 14.93
N ASP A 854 -4.32 -26.35 16.25
CA ASP A 854 -3.04 -26.16 16.95
C ASP A 854 -2.02 -27.24 16.56
N LEU A 855 -2.46 -28.50 16.48
CA LEU A 855 -1.66 -29.64 16.04
C LEU A 855 -1.19 -29.47 14.60
N GLN A 856 -2.06 -29.00 13.71
CA GLN A 856 -1.68 -28.72 12.33
C GLN A 856 -0.59 -27.64 12.27
N LEU A 857 -0.80 -26.52 12.95
CA LEU A 857 0.17 -25.42 13.00
C LEU A 857 1.49 -25.89 13.61
N PHE A 858 1.45 -26.66 14.70
CA PHE A 858 2.65 -27.23 15.31
C PHE A 858 3.44 -28.10 14.31
N MET A 859 2.77 -29.02 13.62
CA MET A 859 3.40 -29.99 12.73
C MET A 859 3.91 -29.37 11.42
N LEU A 860 3.12 -28.49 10.80
CA LEU A 860 3.43 -27.98 9.46
C LEU A 860 4.20 -26.65 9.47
N GLU A 861 4.06 -25.84 10.52
CA GLU A 861 4.63 -24.48 10.55
C GLU A 861 5.48 -24.22 11.81
N GLY A 862 5.24 -24.95 12.90
CA GLY A 862 5.87 -24.75 14.20
C GLY A 862 6.93 -25.80 14.54
N TYR A 863 7.01 -26.15 15.82
CA TYR A 863 8.06 -27.00 16.37
C TYR A 863 7.99 -28.50 16.04
N GLY A 864 6.97 -28.96 15.32
CA GLY A 864 6.83 -30.36 14.94
C GLY A 864 7.92 -30.86 14.00
N ASN A 865 8.64 -29.96 13.33
CA ASN A 865 9.86 -30.31 12.60
C ASN A 865 10.87 -29.17 12.62
N ALA A 866 12.16 -29.51 12.79
CA ALA A 866 13.23 -28.52 12.81
C ALA A 866 13.32 -27.68 11.53
N LEU A 867 12.91 -28.25 10.39
CA LEU A 867 12.89 -27.56 9.12
C LEU A 867 11.94 -26.35 9.12
N ASN A 868 10.76 -26.47 9.76
CA ASN A 868 9.72 -25.45 9.70
C ASN A 868 10.21 -24.11 10.23
N TYR A 869 10.74 -24.09 11.46
CA TYR A 869 11.23 -22.85 12.06
C TYR A 869 12.56 -22.39 11.43
N ARG A 870 13.40 -23.29 10.89
CA ARG A 870 14.61 -22.91 10.13
C ARG A 870 14.29 -22.08 8.89
N MET A 871 13.13 -22.28 8.27
CA MET A 871 12.71 -21.46 7.14
C MET A 871 12.51 -19.97 7.52
N GLY A 872 12.32 -19.65 8.81
CA GLY A 872 12.24 -18.28 9.31
C GLY A 872 13.58 -17.57 9.48
N VAL A 873 14.72 -18.25 9.28
CA VAL A 873 16.07 -17.68 9.51
C VAL A 873 16.36 -16.41 8.69
N PRO A 874 15.95 -16.29 7.41
CA PRO A 874 16.15 -15.05 6.65
C PRO A 874 15.48 -13.83 7.31
N LEU A 875 14.30 -14.01 7.88
CA LEU A 875 13.59 -12.95 8.60
C LEU A 875 14.32 -12.62 9.93
N LEU A 876 14.82 -13.62 10.65
CA LEU A 876 15.62 -13.39 11.86
C LEU A 876 16.90 -12.60 11.55
N GLN A 877 17.59 -12.94 10.45
CA GLN A 877 18.78 -12.23 9.99
C GLN A 877 18.46 -10.76 9.67
N ASP A 878 17.37 -10.49 8.97
CA ASP A 878 16.94 -9.12 8.64
C ASP A 878 16.57 -8.29 9.90
N VAL A 879 15.93 -8.93 10.89
CA VAL A 879 15.64 -8.32 12.20
C VAL A 879 16.92 -7.94 12.93
N VAL A 880 17.86 -8.89 13.07
CA VAL A 880 19.15 -8.65 13.74
C VAL A 880 19.95 -7.56 13.04
N GLN A 881 20.05 -7.63 11.71
CA GLN A 881 20.77 -6.63 10.92
C GLN A 881 20.23 -5.21 11.15
N SER A 882 18.90 -5.05 11.20
CA SER A 882 18.29 -3.74 11.48
C SER A 882 18.56 -3.25 12.90
N MET A 883 18.62 -4.14 13.89
CA MET A 883 18.99 -3.79 15.26
C MET A 883 20.45 -3.34 15.35
N GLU A 884 21.38 -4.08 14.74
CA GLU A 884 22.81 -3.73 14.70
C GLU A 884 23.05 -2.37 14.05
N GLN A 885 22.34 -2.07 12.97
CA GLN A 885 22.40 -0.77 12.32
C GLN A 885 21.95 0.37 13.23
N ALA A 886 20.89 0.16 14.01
CA ALA A 886 20.41 1.16 14.96
C ALA A 886 21.33 1.32 16.18
N ILE A 887 21.90 0.23 16.70
CA ILE A 887 22.90 0.26 17.77
C ILE A 887 24.11 1.07 17.30
N LYS A 888 24.67 0.72 16.15
CA LYS A 888 25.80 1.44 15.55
C LYS A 888 25.49 2.93 15.34
N ALA A 889 24.32 3.25 14.80
CA ALA A 889 23.90 4.64 14.62
C ALA A 889 23.82 5.41 15.94
N LYS A 890 23.36 4.76 17.01
CA LYS A 890 23.29 5.35 18.35
C LYS A 890 24.69 5.56 18.97
N GLU A 891 25.59 4.59 18.82
CA GLU A 891 26.98 4.66 19.30
C GLU A 891 27.79 5.75 18.58
N GLU A 892 27.60 5.89 17.28
CA GLU A 892 28.20 6.95 16.46
C GLU A 892 27.59 8.34 16.72
N GLY A 893 26.54 8.42 17.56
CA GLY A 893 25.87 9.67 17.86
C GLY A 893 25.16 10.30 16.66
N LEU A 894 24.70 9.46 15.70
CA LEU A 894 23.99 9.95 14.52
C LEU A 894 22.70 10.68 14.93
N ALA A 895 22.39 11.76 14.22
CA ALA A 895 21.23 12.57 14.53
C ALA A 895 19.91 11.78 14.36
N PRO A 896 18.84 12.12 15.10
CA PRO A 896 17.51 11.57 14.84
C PRO A 896 17.09 11.79 13.38
N GLY A 897 16.44 10.79 12.78
CA GLY A 897 15.96 10.84 11.39
C GLY A 897 17.01 10.44 10.33
N THR A 898 18.21 10.01 10.73
CA THR A 898 19.29 9.63 9.81
C THR A 898 19.54 8.13 9.74
N TYR A 899 18.82 7.38 10.55
CA TYR A 899 18.88 5.93 10.63
C TYR A 899 17.45 5.38 10.80
N GLU A 900 17.32 4.09 10.54
CA GLU A 900 16.04 3.39 10.62
C GLU A 900 15.58 3.24 12.08
N LYS A 901 14.45 3.86 12.42
CA LYS A 901 13.82 3.75 13.75
C LYS A 901 12.80 2.63 13.83
N ALA A 902 12.16 2.25 12.73
CA ALA A 902 11.22 1.16 12.74
C ALA A 902 11.15 0.40 11.41
N ARG A 903 11.04 -0.91 11.51
CA ARG A 903 10.78 -1.82 10.39
C ARG A 903 9.59 -2.71 10.69
N MET A 904 8.53 -2.52 9.93
CA MET A 904 7.22 -3.15 10.12
C MET A 904 6.92 -4.05 8.93
N ARG A 905 6.59 -5.32 9.18
CA ARG A 905 6.41 -6.37 8.17
C ARG A 905 5.05 -7.02 8.32
N PHE A 906 4.28 -7.10 7.25
CA PHE A 906 2.93 -7.69 7.22
C PHE A 906 2.92 -8.96 6.37
N ALA A 907 2.61 -10.09 6.99
CA ALA A 907 2.75 -11.41 6.37
C ALA A 907 1.61 -12.38 6.75
N HIS A 908 1.86 -13.67 6.55
CA HIS A 908 0.93 -14.76 6.86
C HIS A 908 1.37 -15.54 8.11
N ALA A 909 0.52 -16.47 8.56
CA ALA A 909 0.84 -17.29 9.75
C ALA A 909 2.07 -18.16 9.48
N GLU A 910 2.17 -18.64 8.25
CA GLU A 910 3.25 -19.43 7.67
C GLU A 910 4.61 -18.72 7.73
N THR A 911 4.64 -17.41 7.97
CA THR A 911 5.85 -16.60 8.21
C THR A 911 6.04 -16.32 9.70
N LEU A 912 4.98 -15.88 10.36
CA LEU A 912 5.01 -15.44 11.75
C LEU A 912 5.32 -16.61 12.71
N VAL A 913 4.74 -17.79 12.47
CA VAL A 913 4.90 -18.97 13.33
C VAL A 913 6.34 -19.48 13.31
N PRO A 914 6.98 -19.76 12.15
CA PRO A 914 8.41 -20.08 12.09
C PRO A 914 9.31 -19.05 12.79
N PHE A 915 9.04 -17.76 12.59
CA PHE A 915 9.80 -16.68 13.23
C PHE A 915 9.63 -16.68 14.76
N SER A 916 8.40 -16.78 15.27
CA SER A 916 8.14 -16.92 16.70
C SER A 916 8.80 -18.16 17.29
N CYS A 917 8.85 -19.26 16.54
CA CYS A 917 9.52 -20.47 16.97
C CYS A 917 11.03 -20.28 17.14
N LEU A 918 11.68 -19.53 16.24
CA LEU A 918 13.11 -19.18 16.36
C LEU A 918 13.41 -18.34 17.60
N LEU A 919 12.44 -17.55 18.06
CA LEU A 919 12.57 -16.78 19.31
C LEU A 919 12.37 -17.62 20.58
N GLY A 920 12.03 -18.91 20.43
CA GLY A 920 11.79 -19.80 21.56
C GLY A 920 10.47 -19.54 22.30
N LEU A 921 9.52 -18.87 21.65
CA LEU A 921 8.20 -18.56 22.24
C LEU A 921 7.34 -19.83 22.31
N PHE A 922 6.41 -19.87 23.27
CA PHE A 922 5.45 -20.98 23.43
C PHE A 922 6.07 -22.34 23.86
N LEU A 923 7.29 -22.33 24.40
CA LEU A 923 8.00 -23.51 24.87
C LEU A 923 7.94 -23.69 26.40
N GLU A 924 8.22 -24.91 26.87
CA GLU A 924 8.54 -25.21 28.28
C GLU A 924 10.05 -25.25 28.52
N GLY A 925 10.48 -25.02 29.77
CA GLY A 925 11.89 -24.81 30.12
C GLY A 925 12.87 -25.88 29.60
N SER A 926 12.50 -27.17 29.61
CA SER A 926 13.35 -28.25 29.09
C SER A 926 13.39 -28.34 27.56
N ASP A 927 12.40 -27.76 26.87
CA ASP A 927 12.26 -27.87 25.42
C ASP A 927 13.11 -26.85 24.67
N PHE A 928 13.47 -25.74 25.30
CA PHE A 928 14.38 -24.75 24.70
C PHE A 928 15.76 -25.36 24.35
N GLU A 929 16.32 -26.18 25.24
CA GLU A 929 17.58 -26.88 24.95
C GLU A 929 17.43 -27.93 23.84
N LYS A 930 16.27 -28.56 23.70
CA LYS A 930 15.98 -29.47 22.59
C LYS A 930 15.99 -28.71 21.26
N ILE A 931 15.34 -27.54 21.20
CA ILE A 931 15.35 -26.68 20.01
C ILE A 931 16.76 -26.20 19.67
N ARG A 932 17.56 -25.79 20.67
CA ARG A 932 18.97 -25.40 20.49
C ARG A 932 19.81 -26.54 19.91
N LYS A 933 19.50 -27.78 20.30
CA LYS A 933 20.13 -29.02 19.81
C LYS A 933 19.46 -29.61 18.56
N GLU A 934 18.44 -28.94 18.02
CA GLU A 934 17.67 -29.39 16.84
C GLU A 934 16.96 -30.73 17.02
N GLN A 935 16.55 -31.04 18.23
CA GLN A 935 15.81 -32.24 18.56
C GLN A 935 14.30 -32.03 18.37
N PRO A 936 13.56 -33.06 17.91
CA PRO A 936 12.12 -32.97 17.77
C PRO A 936 11.46 -32.78 19.15
N LEU A 937 10.39 -31.99 19.18
CA LEU A 937 9.55 -31.85 20.36
C LEU A 937 8.42 -32.88 20.35
N GLU A 938 7.94 -33.19 21.55
CA GLU A 938 6.75 -34.03 21.71
C GLU A 938 5.50 -33.31 21.20
N LEU A 939 4.51 -34.10 20.78
CA LEU A 939 3.24 -33.56 20.31
C LEU A 939 2.53 -32.79 21.44
N PRO A 940 1.83 -31.68 21.11
CA PRO A 940 1.09 -30.94 22.11
C PRO A 940 0.02 -31.83 22.76
N PRO A 941 -0.09 -31.85 24.10
CA PRO A 941 -0.99 -32.77 24.80
C PRO A 941 -2.46 -32.51 24.44
N LYS A 942 -3.28 -33.57 24.33
CA LYS A 942 -4.73 -33.47 24.11
C LYS A 942 -5.40 -32.85 25.37
N PRO A 943 -6.38 -31.93 25.21
CA PRO A 943 -7.19 -31.44 26.33
C PRO A 943 -7.80 -32.58 27.18
N PRO A 944 -7.98 -32.41 28.50
CA PRO A 944 -7.95 -31.16 29.28
C PRO A 944 -6.57 -30.76 29.83
N GLN A 945 -5.49 -31.46 29.44
CA GLN A 945 -4.13 -31.10 29.87
C GLN A 945 -3.77 -29.66 29.45
N ARG A 946 -3.00 -28.96 30.30
CA ARG A 946 -2.58 -27.58 30.02
C ARG A 946 -1.69 -27.57 28.77
N ARG A 947 -1.96 -26.65 27.84
CA ARG A 947 -1.22 -26.48 26.58
C ARG A 947 -0.56 -25.12 26.56
N ASN A 948 0.75 -25.09 26.28
CA ASN A 948 1.49 -23.84 26.07
C ASN A 948 1.53 -23.43 24.60
N TRP A 949 1.35 -24.38 23.68
CA TRP A 949 1.13 -24.11 22.26
C TRP A 949 -0.37 -23.90 21.97
N ARG A 950 -0.72 -22.73 21.45
CA ARG A 950 -2.07 -22.38 20.94
C ARG A 950 -1.90 -21.60 19.64
N GLY A 951 -2.32 -22.19 18.53
CA GLY A 951 -2.28 -21.60 17.20
C GLY A 951 -3.50 -20.74 16.86
N SER A 952 -4.66 -21.03 17.46
CA SER A 952 -5.89 -20.24 17.36
C SER A 952 -5.78 -18.86 18.03
N VAL A 953 -4.81 -18.70 18.94
CA VAL A 953 -4.56 -17.45 19.64
C VAL A 953 -3.06 -17.32 19.91
N VAL A 954 -2.37 -16.52 19.09
CA VAL A 954 -1.18 -15.77 19.53
C VAL A 954 -1.68 -14.69 20.51
N ALA A 955 -2.34 -15.12 21.59
CA ALA A 955 -2.89 -14.30 22.64
C ALA A 955 -1.84 -14.01 23.70
N PRO A 956 -2.07 -13.00 24.54
CA PRO A 956 -1.29 -12.70 25.75
C PRO A 956 -1.23 -13.84 26.81
N PHE A 957 -1.74 -15.04 26.52
CA PHE A 957 -2.04 -16.08 27.51
C PHE A 957 -1.17 -17.35 27.40
N ALA A 958 -0.32 -17.46 26.38
CA ALA A 958 0.79 -18.41 26.36
C ALA A 958 2.08 -17.66 26.76
N GLY A 959 3.08 -18.33 27.36
CA GLY A 959 4.28 -17.64 27.86
C GLY A 959 4.89 -16.73 26.79
N ASN A 960 4.77 -15.41 27.01
CA ASN A 960 5.36 -14.37 26.13
C ASN A 960 6.86 -14.19 26.41
N ASP A 961 7.37 -14.94 27.37
CA ASP A 961 8.72 -14.86 27.85
C ASP A 961 9.66 -15.61 26.92
N MET A 962 10.78 -14.98 26.58
CA MET A 962 11.84 -15.64 25.82
C MET A 962 12.61 -16.56 26.77
N LEU A 963 12.49 -17.88 26.61
CA LEU A 963 13.17 -18.85 27.48
C LEU A 963 14.71 -18.68 27.45
N GLY A 964 15.27 -18.37 26.27
CA GLY A 964 16.70 -18.04 26.12
C GLY A 964 17.13 -16.82 26.95
N CYS A 965 16.18 -15.96 27.32
CA CYS A 965 16.38 -14.76 28.14
C CYS A 965 15.94 -14.96 29.59
N GLY A 966 15.96 -16.20 30.09
CA GLY A 966 15.66 -16.49 31.50
C GLY A 966 14.17 -16.42 31.85
N ASN A 967 13.30 -16.69 30.86
CA ASN A 967 11.86 -16.56 31.00
C ASN A 967 11.45 -15.12 31.39
N SER A 968 11.96 -14.16 30.62
CA SER A 968 11.67 -12.72 30.70
C SER A 968 11.24 -12.21 29.33
N ASP A 969 10.40 -11.18 29.29
CA ASP A 969 10.06 -10.40 28.10
C ASP A 969 11.14 -9.35 27.76
N VAL A 970 12.18 -9.23 28.60
CA VAL A 970 13.34 -8.36 28.42
C VAL A 970 14.61 -9.19 28.29
N CYS A 971 15.46 -8.84 27.32
CA CYS A 971 16.70 -9.54 27.06
C CYS A 971 17.84 -8.57 26.73
N PRO A 972 18.99 -8.62 27.44
CA PRO A 972 20.21 -7.94 27.00
C PRO A 972 20.57 -8.38 25.58
N TYR A 973 21.01 -7.44 24.74
CA TYR A 973 21.23 -7.69 23.31
C TYR A 973 22.24 -8.81 23.06
N GLU A 974 23.31 -8.85 23.84
CA GLU A 974 24.37 -9.84 23.70
C GLU A 974 23.88 -11.24 24.08
N VAL A 975 23.03 -11.33 25.10
CA VAL A 975 22.39 -12.59 25.53
C VAL A 975 21.40 -13.07 24.47
N PHE A 976 20.62 -12.15 23.89
CA PHE A 976 19.74 -12.44 22.76
C PHE A 976 20.53 -13.00 21.57
N MET A 977 21.66 -12.37 21.24
CA MET A 977 22.53 -12.80 20.15
C MET A 977 23.13 -14.18 20.40
N GLU A 978 23.69 -14.43 21.59
CA GLU A 978 24.33 -15.69 21.93
C GLU A 978 23.34 -16.86 22.03
N ARG A 979 22.21 -16.65 22.72
CA ARG A 979 21.32 -17.75 23.13
C ARG A 979 20.18 -18.01 22.18
N ILE A 980 19.71 -17.00 21.44
CA ILE A 980 18.57 -17.12 20.52
C ILE A 980 19.05 -17.08 19.08
N VAL A 981 19.87 -16.10 18.71
CA VAL A 981 20.23 -15.88 17.30
C VAL A 981 21.30 -16.86 16.81
N ALA A 982 22.45 -16.90 17.48
CA ALA A 982 23.63 -17.66 17.03
C ALA A 982 23.36 -19.17 16.75
N PRO A 983 22.53 -19.89 17.54
CA PRO A 983 22.20 -21.29 17.25
C PRO A 983 21.54 -21.50 15.87
N HIS A 984 20.86 -20.49 15.33
CA HIS A 984 20.11 -20.56 14.09
C HIS A 984 20.87 -20.03 12.87
N LEU A 985 21.84 -19.13 13.06
CA LEU A 985 22.60 -18.50 11.96
C LEU A 985 23.53 -19.44 11.17
N LYS A 986 23.73 -20.67 11.64
CA LYS A 986 24.46 -21.71 10.86
C LYS A 986 23.69 -22.22 9.65
N HIS A 987 22.39 -21.89 9.53
CA HIS A 987 21.54 -22.25 8.40
C HIS A 987 21.34 -21.05 7.47
N ASN A 988 21.15 -21.30 6.18
CA ASN A 988 20.70 -20.28 5.24
C ASN A 988 19.62 -20.84 4.29
N TYR A 989 18.79 -19.95 3.75
CA TYR A 989 17.65 -20.30 2.91
C TYR A 989 18.03 -21.19 1.73
N ASN A 990 19.13 -20.87 1.02
CA ASN A 990 19.52 -21.62 -0.18
C ASN A 990 19.93 -23.05 0.16
N THR A 991 20.64 -23.26 1.27
CA THR A 991 21.00 -24.61 1.72
C THR A 991 19.73 -25.35 2.11
N ILE A 992 18.86 -24.76 2.94
CA ILE A 992 17.62 -25.40 3.39
C ILE A 992 16.71 -25.76 2.20
N CYS A 993 16.54 -24.81 1.27
CA CYS A 993 15.64 -24.98 0.15
C CYS A 993 16.18 -25.94 -0.92
N ASN A 994 17.50 -26.14 -1.00
CA ASN A 994 18.11 -27.06 -1.96
C ASN A 994 18.60 -28.38 -1.33
N MET A 995 18.37 -28.60 -0.03
CA MET A 995 18.67 -29.87 0.63
C MET A 995 17.87 -31.00 -0.07
N LYS A 996 18.56 -32.08 -0.45
CA LYS A 996 17.90 -33.36 -0.76
C LYS A 996 17.23 -33.82 0.53
N MET A 997 15.92 -33.76 0.56
CA MET A 997 15.16 -34.14 1.74
C MET A 997 15.20 -35.66 1.84
N GLU A 998 16.11 -36.16 2.68
CA GLU A 998 16.14 -37.57 3.05
C GLU A 998 14.79 -37.95 3.67
N GLU A 999 14.36 -39.19 3.41
CA GLU A 999 13.10 -39.69 3.94
C GLU A 999 13.09 -39.50 5.47
N PRO A 1000 11.97 -39.02 6.05
CA PRO A 1000 11.90 -38.92 7.50
C PRO A 1000 12.18 -40.30 8.08
N GLU A 1001 13.22 -40.42 8.91
CA GLU A 1001 13.33 -41.57 9.82
C GLU A 1001 11.97 -41.70 10.49
N GLN A 1002 11.35 -42.88 10.32
CA GLN A 1002 10.16 -43.29 11.08
C GLN A 1002 10.56 -43.34 12.56
N THR A 1003 10.69 -42.18 13.19
CA THR A 1003 10.76 -42.07 14.64
C THR A 1003 9.41 -42.56 15.14
N SER A 1004 9.47 -43.64 15.90
CA SER A 1004 8.34 -44.46 16.32
C SER A 1004 7.22 -43.64 16.96
N LEU A 1005 6.18 -43.31 16.19
CA LEU A 1005 4.91 -42.73 16.65
C LEU A 1005 4.02 -43.76 17.39
N THR A 1006 4.63 -44.73 18.06
CA THR A 1006 3.93 -45.75 18.86
C THR A 1006 3.86 -45.31 20.32
N SER A 1007 3.00 -44.34 20.64
CA SER A 1007 2.34 -44.24 21.97
C SER A 1007 1.24 -43.17 22.02
N ILE A 1008 0.20 -43.30 21.19
CA ILE A 1008 -1.13 -42.73 21.51
C ILE A 1008 -2.10 -43.89 21.76
N GLY A 1009 -1.72 -44.75 22.68
CA GLY A 1009 -2.45 -45.96 23.04
C GLY A 1009 -2.20 -46.30 24.51
N GLY A 1010 -2.62 -45.41 25.41
CA GLY A 1010 -2.29 -45.52 26.83
C GLY A 1010 -3.21 -44.75 27.76
N ALA A 1011 -4.53 -44.81 27.53
CA ALA A 1011 -5.52 -44.58 28.57
C ALA A 1011 -6.75 -45.44 28.25
N LYS A 1012 -6.69 -46.71 28.67
CA LYS A 1012 -7.90 -47.52 28.84
C LYS A 1012 -8.48 -47.18 30.22
N THR A 1013 -9.81 -47.03 30.23
CA THR A 1013 -10.79 -46.75 31.29
C THR A 1013 -10.83 -45.32 31.82
#